data_AF-A0A524JYV1-F1
#
_entry.id   AF-A0A524JYV1-F1
#
_cell.length_a   1.000
_cell.length_b   1.000
_cell.length_c   1.000
_cell.angle_alpha   90.00
_cell.angle_beta   90.00
_cell.angle_gamma   90.00
#
_symmetry.space_group_name_H-M   'P 1'
#
loop_
_entity.id
_entity.type
_entity.pdbx_description
1 polymer ?
#
loop_
_entity_poly.entity_id
_entity_poly.type
_entity_poly.pdbx_seq_one_letter_code
_entity_poly.pdbx_strand_id
1 'polypeptide(L)'
;MGVMKKPLLILFLLVATALQGSTAKKLETLIQNKDWPLLAAKFGDGSHQQAAAYFQECQRVAFSSLRQNDLTFFARFRDYAEIGEITFTFENGLYRQLTLTRNIKPLQFIQAFSRYDLSNRTIRMGDAEIFFKKGVLYQGLPMDNLFIFCGEWTFSIRPEDAEERLTLLNLERSEGFKKEAQAGIFILKGPEIVSGLPGPQAAGEPQDQEAMLLYEIFQKKWGMRIPFFDELWYLPFAADFNTAIFFRKPGKSYFRYIFNSAISPDTSLVLFPENKFYLNYNAVQGLKFTTEAVDELEKLQLNLFYNPEVNFLSGTAVLNFKEPANIKTVNLAPGLVVKGYGKSQQNELQLFQREDTYFLLGQKLNKFGFYYAGNISPSENDQGPPRIGMKNRGRGNRDRVYLLNRDQDFYPNPGHHFFPSRVKVSLPFPLHCLASGSLRSQQKLGDHNEFVYESPGTKGVSLVCGDFEKLLTIPSKLPIQVFGPAKLRLRDFFPDDAIQGYFDFLVDKFGMLEVPELNLLLRRYHDYGGWSNQGFVIFNLLDTRILDDDLSVVRRIRNDSPVVFTDVNRDSMVHELAHQWWGGVISWKSYQDVWLTEGLAQFSTLLYLQDSLGEKQFRRAVASAKRWVFRKNDTGPIIYGQRIANLSEDLYTYQSIIYNKAALVFLMLRDILGEDELLDRLRQVLADFKFQSLSTARFIKHISQDSQRLRKFFDGWIYTRQLPEVSYQVNCAGAIAEITFSQKNSDFVFPVS
;
A
#
# COMPACT_ATOMS: atom_id res chain seq x y z
N MET A 1 -11.01 41.13 48.61
CA MET A 1 -11.02 39.87 49.39
C MET A 1 -12.07 38.96 48.78
N GLY A 2 -11.82 37.73 48.35
CA GLY A 2 -10.59 36.97 48.31
C GLY A 2 -10.78 35.89 47.24
N VAL A 3 -9.97 36.00 46.19
CA VAL A 3 -9.54 34.89 45.36
C VAL A 3 -8.79 33.92 46.26
N MET A 4 -9.10 32.63 46.19
CA MET A 4 -8.16 31.50 46.23
C MET A 4 -8.92 30.22 46.59
N LYS A 5 -8.76 29.19 45.74
CA LYS A 5 -8.67 27.74 46.10
C LYS A 5 -8.90 26.76 44.93
N LYS A 6 -8.91 27.21 43.66
CA LYS A 6 -8.73 26.31 42.51
C LYS A 6 -7.27 26.06 42.07
N PRO A 7 -6.31 27.00 42.16
CA PRO A 7 -4.94 26.73 41.71
C PRO A 7 -4.16 25.86 42.72
N LEU A 8 -4.50 25.88 44.02
CA LEU A 8 -3.80 25.05 45.01
C LEU A 8 -4.11 23.55 44.87
N LEU A 9 -5.32 23.18 44.43
CA LEU A 9 -5.70 21.77 44.25
C LEU A 9 -5.01 21.16 43.01
N ILE A 10 -4.90 21.96 41.94
CA ILE A 10 -4.19 21.58 40.71
C ILE A 10 -2.67 21.56 40.95
N LEU A 11 -2.13 22.49 41.75
CA LEU A 11 -0.72 22.47 42.14
C LEU A 11 -0.40 21.29 43.08
N PHE A 12 -1.30 20.93 44.00
CA PHE A 12 -1.11 19.72 44.82
C PHE A 12 -1.15 18.43 43.99
N LEU A 13 -2.03 18.33 42.99
CA LEU A 13 -2.11 17.19 42.08
C LEU A 13 -0.91 17.10 41.12
N LEU A 14 -0.41 18.25 40.62
CA LEU A 14 0.79 18.32 39.77
C LEU A 14 2.09 18.09 40.56
N VAL A 15 2.18 18.59 41.80
CA VAL A 15 3.34 18.38 42.69
C VAL A 15 3.35 16.95 43.20
N ALA A 16 2.20 16.34 43.51
CA ALA A 16 2.12 14.92 43.87
C ALA A 16 2.56 14.00 42.72
N THR A 17 2.11 14.28 41.47
CA THR A 17 2.52 13.49 40.29
C THR A 17 3.98 13.71 39.89
N ALA A 18 4.52 14.94 40.02
CA ALA A 18 5.93 15.23 39.75
C ALA A 18 6.89 14.65 40.82
N LEU A 19 6.51 14.70 42.11
CA LEU A 19 7.26 14.05 43.20
C LEU A 19 7.27 12.54 43.02
N GLN A 20 6.14 11.93 42.63
CA GLN A 20 6.03 10.49 42.39
C GLN A 20 6.91 10.02 41.20
N GLY A 21 6.98 10.78 40.11
CA GLY A 21 7.89 10.50 38.98
C GLY A 21 9.38 10.60 39.34
N SER A 22 9.76 11.54 40.21
CA SER A 22 11.15 11.65 40.71
C SER A 22 11.55 10.49 41.62
N THR A 23 10.58 9.93 42.33
CA THR A 23 10.79 8.84 43.29
C THR A 23 10.94 7.50 42.56
N ALA A 24 10.15 7.27 41.51
CA ALA A 24 10.27 6.11 40.62
C ALA A 24 11.65 6.00 39.96
N LYS A 25 12.18 7.12 39.45
CA LYS A 25 13.49 7.17 38.77
C LYS A 25 14.67 7.00 39.72
N LYS A 26 14.55 7.49 40.95
CA LYS A 26 15.54 7.23 42.02
C LYS A 26 15.55 5.75 42.42
N LEU A 27 14.38 5.13 42.51
CA LEU A 27 14.26 3.70 42.78
C LEU A 27 14.81 2.86 41.62
N GLU A 28 14.50 3.22 40.37
CA GLU A 28 15.04 2.60 39.15
C GLU A 28 16.58 2.62 39.15
N THR A 29 17.17 3.75 39.54
CA THR A 29 18.63 3.92 39.59
C THR A 29 19.26 3.06 40.68
N LEU A 30 18.67 3.03 41.89
CA LEU A 30 19.14 2.17 42.98
C LEU A 30 19.05 0.69 42.61
N ILE A 31 17.99 0.29 41.90
CA ILE A 31 17.78 -1.07 41.41
C ILE A 31 18.78 -1.42 40.29
N GLN A 32 18.98 -0.53 39.32
CA GLN A 32 19.89 -0.72 38.19
C GLN A 32 21.36 -0.79 38.64
N ASN A 33 21.74 -0.02 39.66
CA ASN A 33 23.09 -0.02 40.24
C ASN A 33 23.31 -1.13 41.28
N LYS A 34 22.25 -1.86 41.65
CA LYS A 34 22.27 -2.94 42.65
C LYS A 34 22.63 -2.47 44.07
N ASP A 35 22.22 -1.26 44.44
CA ASP A 35 22.48 -0.64 45.76
C ASP A 35 21.47 -1.11 46.84
N TRP A 36 21.49 -2.41 47.16
CA TRP A 36 20.47 -3.08 47.97
C TRP A 36 20.26 -2.54 49.40
N PRO A 37 21.29 -2.10 50.15
CA PRO A 37 21.09 -1.51 51.47
C PRO A 37 20.30 -0.19 51.43
N LEU A 38 20.52 0.63 50.40
CA LEU A 38 19.80 1.89 50.18
C LEU A 38 18.39 1.65 49.66
N LEU A 39 18.17 0.58 48.88
CA LEU A 39 16.84 0.14 48.46
C LEU A 39 16.02 -0.33 49.67
N ALA A 40 16.61 -1.11 50.59
CA ALA A 40 15.94 -1.61 51.79
C ALA A 40 15.36 -0.48 52.67
N ALA A 41 16.08 0.64 52.79
CA ALA A 41 15.62 1.82 53.54
C ALA A 41 14.40 2.54 52.92
N LYS A 42 13.96 2.15 51.71
CA LYS A 42 12.75 2.67 51.05
C LYS A 42 11.52 1.79 51.27
N PHE A 43 11.66 0.62 51.87
CA PHE A 43 10.57 -0.31 52.11
C PHE A 43 10.14 -0.32 53.57
N GLY A 44 8.83 -0.42 53.79
CA GLY A 44 8.23 -0.47 55.12
C GLY A 44 7.92 -1.88 55.60
N ASP A 45 8.28 -2.89 54.81
CA ASP A 45 8.09 -4.31 55.07
C ASP A 45 9.28 -5.16 54.53
N GLY A 46 9.20 -6.48 54.69
CA GLY A 46 10.26 -7.42 54.27
C GLY A 46 10.37 -7.65 52.76
N SER A 47 9.51 -7.03 51.93
CA SER A 47 9.44 -7.34 50.49
C SER A 47 10.66 -6.86 49.69
N HIS A 48 11.47 -5.95 50.25
CA HIS A 48 12.73 -5.50 49.65
C HIS A 48 13.73 -6.64 49.43
N GLN A 49 13.70 -7.70 50.25
CA GLN A 49 14.58 -8.86 50.07
C GLN A 49 14.20 -9.65 48.81
N GLN A 50 12.91 -9.75 48.50
CA GLN A 50 12.42 -10.39 47.28
C GLN A 50 12.71 -9.53 46.04
N ALA A 51 12.59 -8.20 46.15
CA ALA A 51 12.97 -7.27 45.09
C ALA A 51 14.47 -7.34 44.78
N ALA A 52 15.32 -7.34 45.81
CA ALA A 52 16.77 -7.46 45.67
C ALA A 52 17.14 -8.79 44.99
N ALA A 53 16.58 -9.91 45.46
CA ALA A 53 16.78 -11.22 44.84
C ALA A 53 16.32 -11.24 43.37
N TYR A 54 15.18 -10.63 43.05
CA TYR A 54 14.63 -10.59 41.69
C TYR A 54 15.50 -9.78 40.71
N PHE A 55 15.96 -8.61 41.12
CA PHE A 55 16.75 -7.73 40.24
C PHE A 55 18.24 -8.06 40.20
N GLN A 56 18.73 -8.90 41.13
CA GLN A 56 20.14 -9.30 41.17
C GLN A 56 20.61 -10.02 39.89
N GLU A 57 19.70 -10.72 39.21
CA GLU A 57 19.95 -11.46 37.95
C GLU A 57 19.64 -10.63 36.68
N CYS A 58 19.10 -9.42 36.83
CA CYS A 58 18.68 -8.56 35.73
C CYS A 58 19.87 -7.82 35.07
N GLN A 59 19.82 -7.66 33.74
CA GLN A 59 20.78 -6.89 32.94
C GLN A 59 20.37 -5.43 32.78
N ARG A 60 19.06 -5.15 32.64
CA ARG A 60 18.53 -3.78 32.50
C ARG A 60 17.10 -3.68 33.03
N VAL A 61 16.84 -2.65 33.82
CA VAL A 61 15.55 -2.30 34.40
C VAL A 61 15.07 -1.01 33.77
N ALA A 62 13.77 -0.94 33.47
CA ALA A 62 13.12 0.23 32.91
C ALA A 62 11.79 0.49 33.62
N PHE A 63 11.57 1.72 34.07
CA PHE A 63 10.29 2.12 34.63
C PHE A 63 9.17 2.08 33.58
N SER A 64 8.02 1.50 33.95
CA SER A 64 6.90 1.25 33.04
C SER A 64 5.80 2.30 33.18
N SER A 65 5.17 2.33 34.36
CA SER A 65 4.03 3.17 34.64
C SER A 65 3.80 3.30 36.14
N LEU A 66 3.08 4.34 36.53
CA LEU A 66 2.57 4.54 37.88
C LEU A 66 1.06 4.61 37.78
N ARG A 67 0.33 3.78 38.53
CA ARG A 67 -1.13 3.84 38.62
C ARG A 67 -1.54 3.91 40.08
N GLN A 68 -2.20 5.00 40.48
CA GLN A 68 -2.56 5.27 41.88
C GLN A 68 -1.34 5.27 42.82
N ASN A 69 -1.22 4.27 43.70
CA ASN A 69 -0.09 4.06 44.61
C ASN A 69 0.87 2.97 44.10
N ASP A 70 0.56 2.31 42.98
CA ASP A 70 1.33 1.20 42.46
C ASP A 70 2.38 1.67 41.45
N LEU A 71 3.61 1.23 41.65
CA LEU A 71 4.78 1.65 40.92
C LEU A 71 5.44 0.44 40.26
N THR A 72 5.45 0.46 38.92
CA THR A 72 5.73 -0.73 38.11
C THR A 72 7.03 -0.59 37.32
N PHE A 73 7.89 -1.61 37.37
CA PHE A 73 9.14 -1.71 36.62
C PHE A 73 9.16 -2.95 35.72
N PHE A 74 9.84 -2.83 34.59
CA PHE A 74 10.19 -3.94 33.71
C PHE A 74 11.66 -4.31 33.85
N ALA A 75 11.96 -5.61 33.88
CA ALA A 75 13.30 -6.17 34.02
C ALA A 75 13.65 -7.08 32.83
N ARG A 76 14.87 -6.94 32.29
CA ARG A 76 15.42 -7.77 31.19
C ARG A 76 16.60 -8.62 31.66
N PHE A 77 16.59 -9.92 31.38
CA PHE A 77 17.56 -10.90 31.87
C PHE A 77 18.52 -11.41 30.78
N ARG A 78 19.66 -12.00 31.18
CA ARG A 78 20.78 -12.37 30.27
C ARG A 78 20.54 -13.68 29.50
N ASP A 79 19.94 -14.68 30.15
CA ASP A 79 19.84 -16.05 29.63
C ASP A 79 18.41 -16.46 29.23
N TYR A 80 17.49 -15.49 29.12
CA TYR A 80 16.07 -15.73 28.86
C TYR A 80 15.41 -14.63 27.99
N ALA A 81 14.32 -14.94 27.29
CA ALA A 81 13.44 -13.97 26.62
C ALA A 81 12.38 -13.43 27.59
N GLU A 82 12.84 -12.78 28.67
CA GLU A 82 12.00 -12.35 29.79
C GLU A 82 11.86 -10.83 29.85
N ILE A 83 10.62 -10.36 29.96
CA ILE A 83 10.28 -9.03 30.43
C ILE A 83 9.40 -9.23 31.66
N GLY A 84 9.98 -9.31 32.84
CA GLY A 84 9.16 -9.40 34.04
C GLY A 84 8.72 -8.02 34.52
N GLU A 85 7.47 -7.93 34.94
CA GLU A 85 6.85 -6.76 35.52
C GLU A 85 6.82 -6.93 37.04
N ILE A 86 7.31 -5.95 37.78
CA ILE A 86 7.22 -5.93 39.23
C ILE A 86 6.56 -4.64 39.68
N THR A 87 5.57 -4.79 40.54
CA THR A 87 4.76 -3.69 41.04
C THR A 87 4.94 -3.57 42.54
N PHE A 88 5.24 -2.36 42.98
CA PHE A 88 5.35 -1.98 44.39
C PHE A 88 4.23 -1.03 44.76
N THR A 89 3.51 -1.31 45.84
CA THR A 89 2.51 -0.38 46.36
C THR A 89 3.17 0.60 47.32
N PHE A 90 2.97 1.90 47.12
CA PHE A 90 3.55 2.95 47.93
C PHE A 90 2.52 3.49 48.93
N GLU A 91 2.75 3.24 50.22
CA GLU A 91 1.84 3.64 51.30
C GLU A 91 2.61 4.29 52.46
N ASN A 92 2.09 5.38 53.01
CA ASN A 92 2.66 6.10 54.16
C ASN A 92 4.15 6.45 54.02
N GLY A 93 4.60 6.78 52.80
CA GLY A 93 5.97 7.20 52.52
C GLY A 93 6.97 6.05 52.31
N LEU A 94 6.52 4.79 52.31
CA LEU A 94 7.36 3.60 52.14
C LEU A 94 6.73 2.62 51.13
N TYR A 95 7.57 1.86 50.41
CA TYR A 95 7.10 0.79 49.52
C TYR A 95 6.76 -0.47 50.31
N ARG A 96 5.66 -1.13 49.93
CA ARG A 96 5.13 -2.36 50.54
C ARG A 96 4.45 -3.22 49.47
N GLN A 97 4.07 -4.44 49.83
CA GLN A 97 3.26 -5.36 49.01
C GLN A 97 3.74 -5.52 47.56
N LEU A 98 4.78 -6.32 47.39
CA LEU A 98 5.35 -6.69 46.09
C LEU A 98 4.42 -7.64 45.33
N THR A 99 3.97 -7.22 44.15
CA THR A 99 3.32 -8.09 43.18
C THR A 99 4.25 -8.31 42.00
N LEU A 100 4.71 -9.55 41.83
CA LEU A 100 5.64 -9.93 40.78
C LEU A 100 4.88 -10.61 39.63
N THR A 101 4.74 -9.92 38.52
CA THR A 101 4.16 -10.45 37.28
C THR A 101 5.29 -10.72 36.30
N ARG A 102 5.95 -11.86 36.48
CA ARG A 102 6.97 -12.36 35.55
C ARG A 102 6.32 -12.68 34.19
N ASN A 103 6.35 -11.75 33.24
CA ASN A 103 6.12 -12.06 31.82
C ASN A 103 7.42 -12.64 31.24
N ILE A 104 7.64 -13.87 31.68
CA ILE A 104 8.68 -14.74 31.22
C ILE A 104 8.03 -15.73 30.27
N LYS A 105 8.60 -15.92 29.07
CA LYS A 105 8.77 -17.28 28.58
C LYS A 105 10.24 -17.54 28.21
N PRO A 106 10.89 -18.55 28.82
CA PRO A 106 12.27 -18.92 28.57
C PRO A 106 12.50 -19.46 27.16
N LEU A 107 13.77 -19.56 26.76
CA LEU A 107 14.28 -20.52 25.76
C LEU A 107 14.21 -21.98 26.28
N GLN A 108 13.07 -22.33 26.91
CA GLN A 108 12.63 -23.69 27.26
C GLN A 108 11.30 -24.02 26.56
N PHE A 109 11.00 -23.32 25.45
CA PHE A 109 9.73 -23.44 24.74
C PHE A 109 9.41 -24.85 24.24
N ILE A 110 10.45 -25.67 24.05
CA ILE A 110 10.28 -27.04 23.59
C ILE A 110 9.63 -27.92 24.65
N GLN A 111 9.83 -27.63 25.93
CA GLN A 111 9.17 -28.33 27.05
C GLN A 111 7.67 -28.02 27.14
N ALA A 112 7.19 -26.96 26.48
CA ALA A 112 5.79 -26.56 26.42
C ALA A 112 5.09 -26.98 25.13
N PHE A 113 5.79 -27.64 24.19
CA PHE A 113 5.11 -28.27 23.07
C PHE A 113 4.30 -29.45 23.59
N SER A 114 3.03 -29.46 23.20
CA SER A 114 2.27 -30.69 23.25
C SER A 114 2.77 -31.59 22.12
N ARG A 115 3.36 -32.72 22.50
CA ARG A 115 3.83 -33.74 21.57
C ARG A 115 2.69 -34.72 21.29
N TYR A 116 2.39 -34.91 20.02
CA TYR A 116 1.46 -35.92 19.56
C TYR A 116 2.18 -36.88 18.62
N ASP A 117 2.13 -38.17 18.94
CA ASP A 117 2.58 -39.20 18.02
C ASP A 117 1.51 -39.41 16.94
N LEU A 118 1.91 -39.22 15.69
CA LEU A 118 1.06 -39.43 14.53
C LEU A 118 1.45 -40.74 13.85
N SER A 119 0.46 -41.57 13.58
CA SER A 119 0.61 -42.73 12.69
C SER A 119 -0.66 -42.90 11.85
N ASN A 120 -0.47 -43.13 10.55
CA ASN A 120 -1.54 -43.34 9.57
C ASN A 120 -2.71 -42.35 9.69
N ARG A 121 -2.40 -41.06 9.73
CA ARG A 121 -3.39 -39.99 9.91
C ARG A 121 -3.52 -39.16 8.64
N THR A 122 -4.75 -38.93 8.19
CA THR A 122 -5.03 -37.99 7.10
C THR A 122 -5.72 -36.75 7.67
N ILE A 123 -5.30 -35.58 7.21
CA ILE A 123 -5.94 -34.30 7.50
C ILE A 123 -6.36 -33.71 6.15
N ARG A 124 -7.61 -33.27 6.06
CA ARG A 124 -8.17 -32.66 4.85
C ARG A 124 -8.34 -31.17 5.07
N MET A 125 -7.96 -30.39 4.07
CA MET A 125 -7.96 -28.93 4.11
C MET A 125 -8.42 -28.38 2.75
N GLY A 126 -9.73 -28.19 2.60
CA GLY A 126 -10.32 -28.01 1.27
C GLY A 126 -10.13 -29.29 0.44
N ASP A 127 -9.54 -29.14 -0.74
CA ASP A 127 -9.18 -30.20 -1.70
C ASP A 127 -7.74 -30.73 -1.54
N ALA A 128 -7.00 -30.20 -0.57
CA ALA A 128 -5.71 -30.74 -0.16
C ALA A 128 -5.85 -31.81 0.93
N GLU A 129 -5.07 -32.88 0.80
CA GLU A 129 -4.91 -33.93 1.77
C GLU A 129 -3.47 -33.97 2.26
N ILE A 130 -3.32 -34.11 3.57
CA ILE A 130 -2.02 -34.29 4.23
C ILE A 130 -2.07 -35.65 4.90
N PHE A 131 -1.37 -36.61 4.32
CA PHE A 131 -1.23 -37.94 4.87
C PHE A 131 0.06 -38.05 5.68
N PHE A 132 -0.06 -38.19 7.00
CA PHE A 132 1.02 -38.46 7.92
C PHE A 132 1.13 -39.97 8.12
N LYS A 133 2.15 -40.58 7.51
CA LYS A 133 2.40 -42.02 7.64
C LYS A 133 2.90 -42.36 9.04
N LYS A 134 3.92 -41.63 9.49
CA LYS A 134 4.47 -41.73 10.86
C LYS A 134 5.24 -40.46 11.18
N GLY A 135 5.10 -39.94 12.40
CA GLY A 135 5.93 -38.84 12.85
C GLY A 135 5.45 -38.25 14.15
N VAL A 136 6.01 -37.10 14.49
CA VAL A 136 5.74 -36.37 15.71
C VAL A 136 5.27 -34.97 15.35
N LEU A 137 4.14 -34.58 15.93
CA LEU A 137 3.56 -33.24 15.82
C LEU A 137 3.79 -32.49 17.14
N TYR A 138 4.27 -31.26 17.02
CA TYR A 138 4.52 -30.37 18.13
C TYR A 138 3.59 -29.16 18.02
N GLN A 139 2.79 -28.87 19.06
CA GLN A 139 1.90 -27.70 19.13
C GLN A 139 2.39 -26.68 20.16
N GLY A 140 2.60 -25.40 19.77
CA GLY A 140 3.27 -24.39 20.60
C GLY A 140 2.39 -23.32 21.28
N LEU A 141 2.53 -23.17 22.61
CA LEU A 141 1.92 -22.10 23.44
C LEU A 141 2.84 -20.87 23.57
N PRO A 142 2.50 -19.72 22.95
CA PRO A 142 1.25 -19.03 23.28
C PRO A 142 0.39 -18.74 22.05
N MET A 143 0.65 -19.44 20.94
CA MET A 143 0.08 -19.11 19.63
C MET A 143 -1.07 -20.04 19.23
N ASP A 144 -1.39 -21.05 20.05
CA ASP A 144 -2.44 -22.10 19.99
C ASP A 144 -2.60 -22.88 18.66
N ASN A 145 -2.11 -22.34 17.55
CA ASN A 145 -2.38 -22.67 16.16
C ASN A 145 -1.09 -22.97 15.37
N LEU A 146 0.08 -22.90 16.00
CA LEU A 146 1.37 -23.27 15.39
C LEU A 146 1.66 -24.74 15.64
N PHE A 147 1.80 -25.49 14.54
CA PHE A 147 2.14 -26.90 14.52
C PHE A 147 3.42 -27.14 13.72
N ILE A 148 4.35 -27.89 14.31
CA ILE A 148 5.59 -28.31 13.65
C ILE A 148 5.55 -29.83 13.54
N PHE A 149 5.80 -30.36 12.34
CA PHE A 149 5.81 -31.80 12.12
C PHE A 149 7.20 -32.27 11.68
N CYS A 150 7.62 -33.38 12.27
CA CYS A 150 8.79 -34.14 11.89
C CYS A 150 8.39 -35.61 11.65
N GLY A 151 8.77 -36.19 10.52
CA GLY A 151 8.43 -37.57 10.13
C GLY A 151 7.92 -37.68 8.70
N GLU A 152 7.52 -38.89 8.29
CA GLU A 152 7.09 -39.16 6.92
C GLU A 152 5.65 -38.68 6.70
N TRP A 153 5.50 -37.73 5.79
CA TRP A 153 4.19 -37.28 5.34
C TRP A 153 4.17 -36.96 3.86
N THR A 154 2.96 -36.94 3.32
CA THR A 154 2.67 -36.64 1.93
C THR A 154 1.65 -35.53 1.89
N PHE A 155 2.00 -34.44 1.22
CA PHE A 155 1.04 -33.47 0.74
C PHE A 155 0.52 -33.94 -0.61
N SER A 156 -0.79 -34.03 -0.76
CA SER A 156 -1.44 -34.27 -2.05
C SER A 156 -2.59 -33.31 -2.25
N ILE A 157 -2.74 -32.83 -3.47
CA ILE A 157 -3.87 -32.01 -3.87
C ILE A 157 -4.30 -32.44 -5.25
N ARG A 158 -5.61 -32.64 -5.43
CA ARG A 158 -6.19 -32.90 -6.73
C ARG A 158 -7.37 -31.94 -6.90
N PRO A 159 -7.15 -30.81 -7.57
CA PRO A 159 -8.20 -29.85 -7.82
C PRO A 159 -9.43 -30.48 -8.47
N GLU A 160 -10.61 -30.09 -8.00
CA GLU A 160 -11.89 -30.47 -8.62
C GLU A 160 -12.12 -29.72 -9.95
N ASP A 161 -11.47 -28.57 -10.13
CA ASP A 161 -11.51 -27.76 -11.35
C ASP A 161 -10.65 -28.39 -12.48
N ALA A 162 -11.21 -28.48 -13.68
CA ALA A 162 -10.54 -29.12 -14.82
C ALA A 162 -9.33 -28.32 -15.36
N GLU A 163 -9.35 -26.99 -15.26
CA GLU A 163 -8.27 -26.12 -15.73
C GLU A 163 -7.07 -26.16 -14.79
N GLU A 164 -7.30 -26.31 -13.49
CA GLU A 164 -6.25 -26.53 -12.51
C GLU A 164 -5.56 -27.88 -12.71
N ARG A 165 -6.33 -28.94 -13.00
CA ARG A 165 -5.75 -30.24 -13.38
C ARG A 165 -4.92 -30.14 -14.66
N LEU A 166 -5.35 -29.35 -15.65
CA LEU A 166 -4.57 -29.09 -16.86
C LEU A 166 -3.29 -28.29 -16.57
N THR A 167 -3.35 -27.31 -15.67
CA THR A 167 -2.17 -26.55 -15.22
C THR A 167 -1.14 -27.47 -14.57
N LEU A 168 -1.58 -28.36 -13.68
CA LEU A 168 -0.72 -29.38 -13.08
C LEU A 168 -0.22 -30.40 -14.12
N LEU A 169 -1.05 -30.79 -15.08
CA LEU A 169 -0.65 -31.68 -16.17
C LEU A 169 0.47 -31.06 -17.01
N ASN A 170 0.47 -29.74 -17.20
CA ASN A 170 1.51 -29.05 -17.93
C ASN A 170 2.77 -28.81 -17.10
N LEU A 171 2.63 -28.48 -15.82
CA LEU A 171 3.77 -28.17 -14.94
C LEU A 171 4.46 -29.41 -14.36
N GLU A 172 3.69 -30.42 -13.95
CA GLU A 172 4.14 -31.61 -13.21
C GLU A 172 3.82 -32.92 -13.93
N ARG A 173 3.20 -32.88 -15.12
CA ARG A 173 2.80 -34.07 -15.91
C ARG A 173 1.84 -35.01 -15.16
N SER A 174 1.02 -34.44 -14.28
CA SER A 174 0.03 -35.14 -13.46
C SER A 174 -1.18 -34.25 -13.20
N GLU A 175 -2.39 -34.80 -13.18
CA GLU A 175 -3.62 -34.07 -12.83
C GLU A 175 -3.74 -33.69 -11.34
N GLY A 176 -2.81 -34.18 -10.52
CA GLY A 176 -2.71 -33.82 -9.11
C GLY A 176 -1.27 -33.51 -8.74
N PHE A 177 -1.08 -32.74 -7.68
CA PHE A 177 0.23 -32.42 -7.15
C PHE A 177 0.44 -33.22 -5.88
N LYS A 178 1.49 -34.02 -5.87
CA LYS A 178 1.88 -34.84 -4.72
C LYS A 178 3.33 -34.58 -4.38
N LYS A 179 3.63 -34.27 -3.13
CA LYS A 179 5.00 -34.17 -2.62
C LYS A 179 5.12 -34.86 -1.28
N GLU A 180 6.16 -35.67 -1.18
CA GLU A 180 6.60 -36.27 0.06
C GLU A 180 7.56 -35.31 0.76
N ALA A 181 7.44 -35.26 2.08
CA ALA A 181 8.33 -34.49 2.93
C ALA A 181 8.56 -35.24 4.23
N GLN A 182 9.73 -34.98 4.82
CA GLN A 182 10.09 -35.51 6.15
C GLN A 182 9.85 -34.48 7.26
N ALA A 183 9.46 -33.25 6.89
CA ALA A 183 9.36 -32.13 7.80
C ALA A 183 8.44 -31.03 7.24
N GLY A 184 7.71 -30.33 8.12
CA GLY A 184 6.82 -29.23 7.73
C GLY A 184 6.45 -28.30 8.88
N ILE A 185 6.09 -27.07 8.55
CA ILE A 185 5.54 -26.08 9.47
C ILE A 185 4.13 -25.72 9.02
N PHE A 186 3.17 -25.81 9.94
CA PHE A 186 1.76 -25.60 9.69
C PHE A 186 1.24 -24.56 10.68
N ILE A 187 0.51 -23.57 10.19
CA ILE A 187 -0.17 -22.55 11.00
C ILE A 187 -1.64 -22.72 10.68
N LEU A 188 -2.44 -23.19 11.63
CA LEU A 188 -3.81 -23.65 11.37
C LEU A 188 -4.76 -23.12 12.43
N LYS A 189 -5.89 -22.56 12.00
CA LYS A 189 -6.92 -22.03 12.90
C LYS A 189 -7.96 -23.12 13.18
N GLY A 190 -7.92 -23.70 14.38
CA GLY A 190 -8.93 -24.66 14.87
C GLY A 190 -8.34 -26.00 15.38
N PRO A 191 -9.08 -26.76 16.23
CA PRO A 191 -8.59 -27.97 16.90
C PRO A 191 -8.56 -29.23 16.02
N GLU A 192 -8.88 -29.12 14.73
CA GLU A 192 -9.13 -30.26 13.82
C GLU A 192 -7.91 -31.18 13.63
N ILE A 193 -6.69 -30.64 13.68
CA ILE A 193 -5.45 -31.42 13.55
C ILE A 193 -5.22 -32.38 14.71
N VAL A 194 -5.52 -31.94 15.93
CA VAL A 194 -5.31 -32.73 17.15
C VAL A 194 -6.54 -33.53 17.55
N SER A 195 -7.68 -33.32 16.89
CA SER A 195 -8.93 -34.01 17.15
C SER A 195 -8.79 -35.53 16.95
N GLY A 196 -9.10 -36.31 17.99
CA GLY A 196 -9.00 -37.77 17.95
C GLY A 196 -7.57 -38.33 17.98
N LEU A 197 -6.56 -37.49 18.22
CA LEU A 197 -5.24 -37.97 18.64
C LEU A 197 -5.28 -38.36 20.13
N PRO A 198 -4.41 -39.31 20.55
CA PRO A 198 -4.20 -39.53 21.98
C PRO A 198 -3.79 -38.22 22.66
N GLY A 199 -4.10 -38.10 23.96
CA GLY A 199 -3.79 -36.90 24.74
C GLY A 199 -2.32 -36.49 24.62
N PRO A 200 -2.01 -35.19 24.67
CA PRO A 200 -0.65 -34.71 24.47
C PRO A 200 0.29 -35.30 25.51
N GLN A 201 1.44 -35.76 25.07
CA GLN A 201 2.53 -36.09 25.98
C GLN A 201 3.29 -34.80 26.29
N ALA A 202 3.69 -34.62 27.55
CA ALA A 202 4.65 -33.59 27.90
C ALA A 202 5.94 -33.85 27.11
N ALA A 203 6.37 -32.88 26.31
CA ALA A 203 7.65 -32.97 25.64
C ALA A 203 8.75 -32.97 26.73
N GLY A 204 9.46 -34.10 26.89
CA GLY A 204 10.76 -34.09 27.55
C GLY A 204 11.75 -33.22 26.78
N GLU A 205 12.97 -33.01 27.30
CA GLU A 205 14.05 -32.37 26.52
C GLU A 205 14.07 -32.94 25.10
N PRO A 206 14.02 -32.11 24.05
CA PRO A 206 13.88 -32.61 22.69
C PRO A 206 15.14 -33.36 22.30
N GLN A 207 15.05 -34.68 22.21
CA GLN A 207 16.04 -35.47 21.48
C GLN A 207 15.98 -35.22 19.95
N ASP A 208 14.96 -34.50 19.47
CA ASP A 208 14.70 -34.32 18.05
C ASP A 208 15.36 -33.03 17.51
N GLN A 209 16.64 -33.17 17.13
CA GLN A 209 17.43 -32.10 16.50
C GLN A 209 16.73 -31.52 15.25
N GLU A 210 15.85 -32.28 14.60
CA GLU A 210 15.14 -31.85 13.39
C GLU A 210 14.00 -30.88 13.70
N ALA A 211 13.22 -31.12 14.77
CA ALA A 211 12.21 -30.17 15.24
C ALA A 211 12.86 -28.83 15.66
N MET A 212 14.03 -28.91 16.31
CA MET A 212 14.84 -27.75 16.64
C MET A 212 15.39 -27.05 15.40
N LEU A 213 15.89 -27.79 14.41
CA LEU A 213 16.35 -27.22 13.16
C LEU A 213 15.21 -26.57 12.37
N LEU A 214 14.00 -27.15 12.35
CA LEU A 214 12.83 -26.57 11.68
C LEU A 214 12.33 -25.32 12.39
N TYR A 215 12.37 -25.31 13.73
CA TYR A 215 12.09 -24.13 14.53
C TYR A 215 13.18 -23.06 14.38
N GLU A 216 14.46 -23.43 14.33
CA GLU A 216 15.56 -22.51 14.03
C GLU A 216 15.46 -21.98 12.61
N ILE A 217 15.08 -22.81 11.62
CA ILE A 217 14.76 -22.37 10.26
C ILE A 217 13.56 -21.42 10.29
N PHE A 218 12.54 -21.69 11.11
CA PHE A 218 11.41 -20.79 11.31
C PHE A 218 11.86 -19.46 11.93
N GLN A 219 12.64 -19.46 13.01
CA GLN A 219 13.19 -18.24 13.62
C GLN A 219 14.14 -17.48 12.67
N LYS A 220 15.00 -18.20 11.93
CA LYS A 220 15.99 -17.64 11.00
C LYS A 220 15.36 -17.19 9.68
N LYS A 221 14.15 -17.68 9.33
CA LYS A 221 13.34 -17.24 8.18
C LYS A 221 12.13 -16.37 8.53
N TRP A 222 11.70 -16.26 9.79
CA TRP A 222 10.53 -15.47 10.20
C TRP A 222 10.81 -14.46 11.31
N GLY A 223 12.02 -14.47 11.87
CA GLY A 223 12.78 -13.23 12.10
C GLY A 223 13.62 -12.97 10.85
N MET A 224 13.04 -12.30 9.85
CA MET A 224 13.67 -12.21 8.53
C MET A 224 14.17 -10.81 8.19
N ARG A 225 15.47 -10.72 7.88
CA ARG A 225 16.04 -9.73 6.95
C ARG A 225 15.94 -10.36 5.56
N ILE A 226 15.22 -9.74 4.61
CA ILE A 226 14.94 -10.33 3.28
C ILE A 226 16.07 -9.92 2.31
N PRO A 227 16.66 -10.79 1.47
CA PRO A 227 17.77 -10.41 0.58
C PRO A 227 17.46 -9.36 -0.50
N PHE A 228 16.20 -8.95 -0.66
CA PHE A 228 15.78 -7.83 -1.51
C PHE A 228 15.52 -6.54 -0.70
N PHE A 229 15.53 -6.62 0.63
CA PHE A 229 15.28 -5.55 1.59
C PHE A 229 16.17 -5.74 2.82
N ASP A 230 17.26 -4.97 2.92
CA ASP A 230 18.25 -5.04 4.01
C ASP A 230 17.74 -4.60 5.41
N GLU A 231 16.49 -4.87 5.80
CA GLU A 231 15.91 -4.59 7.11
C GLU A 231 15.04 -5.74 7.63
N LEU A 232 14.89 -5.84 8.97
CA LEU A 232 14.09 -6.88 9.64
C LEU A 232 12.60 -6.58 9.50
N TRP A 233 11.84 -7.54 9.00
CA TRP A 233 10.38 -7.50 8.96
C TRP A 233 9.78 -8.27 10.13
N TYR A 234 8.70 -7.73 10.69
CA TYR A 234 7.74 -8.47 11.49
C TYR A 234 6.60 -8.89 10.58
N LEU A 235 6.24 -10.17 10.59
CA LEU A 235 5.01 -10.64 9.96
C LEU A 235 3.83 -9.84 10.55
N PRO A 236 3.00 -9.16 9.72
CA PRO A 236 1.72 -8.75 10.22
C PRO A 236 0.97 -10.04 10.50
N PHE A 237 0.58 -10.25 11.76
CA PHE A 237 -0.54 -11.10 12.10
C PHE A 237 -1.76 -10.55 11.37
N ALA A 238 -1.93 -10.92 10.11
CA ALA A 238 -3.14 -10.62 9.40
C ALA A 238 -4.22 -11.44 10.09
N ALA A 239 -5.22 -10.74 10.62
CA ALA A 239 -6.48 -11.34 11.07
C ALA A 239 -7.24 -12.06 9.93
N ASP A 240 -6.65 -12.10 8.72
CA ASP A 240 -7.29 -12.37 7.43
C ASP A 240 -6.80 -13.69 6.76
N PHE A 241 -6.06 -14.58 7.43
CA PHE A 241 -5.77 -15.95 6.94
C PHE A 241 -6.19 -17.02 7.97
N ASN A 242 -6.75 -18.16 7.53
CA ASN A 242 -7.09 -19.27 8.45
C ASN A 242 -5.99 -20.35 8.52
N THR A 243 -5.23 -20.60 7.45
CA THR A 243 -4.19 -21.65 7.39
C THR A 243 -3.01 -21.30 6.47
N ALA A 244 -1.77 -21.61 6.87
CA ALA A 244 -0.60 -21.67 6.00
C ALA A 244 0.27 -22.92 6.24
N ILE A 245 0.79 -23.54 5.18
CA ILE A 245 1.67 -24.72 5.21
C ILE A 245 2.97 -24.41 4.48
N PHE A 246 4.09 -24.74 5.11
CA PHE A 246 5.42 -24.61 4.56
C PHE A 246 6.16 -25.94 4.61
N PHE A 247 6.67 -26.39 3.47
CA PHE A 247 7.48 -27.60 3.43
C PHE A 247 8.69 -27.46 2.51
N ARG A 248 9.77 -28.13 2.92
CA ARG A 248 11.09 -27.97 2.33
C ARG A 248 11.20 -28.77 1.03
N LYS A 249 11.78 -28.15 0.01
CA LYS A 249 12.29 -28.81 -1.20
C LYS A 249 13.81 -29.03 -1.05
N PRO A 250 14.40 -30.08 -1.64
CA PRO A 250 15.84 -30.16 -1.81
C PRO A 250 16.39 -28.86 -2.45
N GLY A 251 17.45 -28.27 -1.89
CA GLY A 251 18.08 -27.07 -2.46
C GLY A 251 17.74 -25.70 -1.84
N LYS A 252 17.24 -25.65 -0.58
CA LYS A 252 16.92 -24.40 0.18
C LYS A 252 15.63 -23.66 -0.25
N SER A 253 14.86 -24.20 -1.19
CA SER A 253 13.54 -23.69 -1.60
C SER A 253 12.40 -24.34 -0.78
N TYR A 254 11.25 -23.69 -0.69
CA TYR A 254 10.09 -24.16 0.08
C TYR A 254 8.80 -23.93 -0.69
N PHE A 255 7.86 -24.86 -0.55
CA PHE A 255 6.50 -24.67 -1.03
C PHE A 255 5.68 -23.99 0.06
N ARG A 256 4.83 -23.04 -0.35
CA ARG A 256 3.86 -22.37 0.50
C ARG A 256 2.46 -22.66 -0.01
N TYR A 257 1.59 -23.17 0.87
CA TYR A 257 0.15 -23.31 0.66
C TYR A 257 -0.58 -22.42 1.67
N ILE A 258 -1.50 -21.56 1.22
CA ILE A 258 -2.33 -20.70 2.08
C ILE A 258 -3.78 -21.09 1.86
N PHE A 259 -4.62 -21.15 2.90
CA PHE A 259 -6.05 -21.44 2.79
C PHE A 259 -6.86 -20.56 3.77
N ASN A 260 -7.95 -19.93 3.33
CA ASN A 260 -8.82 -19.12 4.19
C ASN A 260 -10.33 -19.50 4.07
N SER A 261 -10.85 -20.29 4.99
CA SER A 261 -12.27 -20.70 4.97
C SER A 261 -13.32 -19.62 5.30
N ALA A 262 -12.95 -18.41 5.77
CA ALA A 262 -13.92 -17.46 6.36
C ALA A 262 -14.25 -16.23 5.51
N ILE A 263 -13.33 -15.76 4.66
CA ILE A 263 -13.47 -14.47 3.94
C ILE A 263 -13.37 -14.65 2.42
N SER A 264 -12.50 -15.56 1.96
CA SER A 264 -12.38 -16.02 0.58
C SER A 264 -11.57 -17.32 0.62
N PRO A 265 -12.06 -18.49 0.15
CA PRO A 265 -11.39 -19.79 0.18
C PRO A 265 -10.14 -19.89 -0.71
N ASP A 266 -9.37 -18.82 -0.76
CA ASP A 266 -8.23 -18.63 -1.64
C ASP A 266 -7.08 -19.56 -1.23
N THR A 267 -6.59 -20.30 -2.21
CA THR A 267 -5.55 -21.31 -2.16
C THR A 267 -4.43 -20.94 -3.11
N SER A 268 -3.25 -20.61 -2.58
CA SER A 268 -2.06 -20.36 -3.41
C SER A 268 -0.96 -21.39 -3.13
N LEU A 269 -0.46 -22.09 -4.15
CA LEU A 269 0.72 -22.95 -4.09
C LEU A 269 1.88 -22.27 -4.83
N VAL A 270 2.94 -21.88 -4.12
CA VAL A 270 4.08 -21.16 -4.68
C VAL A 270 5.40 -21.75 -4.18
N LEU A 271 6.40 -21.81 -5.07
CA LEU A 271 7.77 -22.15 -4.72
C LEU A 271 8.58 -20.88 -4.43
N PHE A 272 9.10 -20.78 -3.21
CA PHE A 272 9.95 -19.69 -2.74
C PHE A 272 11.42 -20.13 -2.64
N PRO A 273 12.40 -19.25 -2.90
CA PRO A 273 12.29 -17.80 -3.19
C PRO A 273 12.07 -17.48 -4.67
N GLU A 274 11.94 -18.49 -5.52
CA GLU A 274 11.84 -18.37 -6.99
C GLU A 274 10.54 -17.70 -7.47
N ASN A 275 9.57 -17.44 -6.56
CA ASN A 275 8.22 -16.94 -6.86
C ASN A 275 7.53 -17.71 -8.00
N LYS A 276 7.85 -18.99 -8.16
CA LYS A 276 7.27 -19.83 -9.20
C LYS A 276 5.91 -20.32 -8.72
N PHE A 277 4.85 -19.82 -9.34
CA PHE A 277 3.47 -20.20 -9.07
C PHE A 277 3.17 -21.59 -9.62
N TYR A 278 2.45 -22.38 -8.82
CA TYR A 278 1.93 -23.68 -9.21
C TYR A 278 0.41 -23.65 -9.35
N LEU A 279 -0.30 -23.06 -8.37
CA LEU A 279 -1.76 -22.90 -8.36
C LEU A 279 -2.15 -21.62 -7.60
N ASN A 280 -3.24 -20.96 -8.00
CA ASN A 280 -3.89 -19.87 -7.25
C ASN A 280 -5.40 -19.89 -7.54
N TYR A 281 -6.25 -20.23 -6.56
CA TYR A 281 -7.68 -20.50 -6.79
C TYR A 281 -8.55 -20.43 -5.54
N ASN A 282 -9.86 -20.63 -5.67
CA ASN A 282 -10.80 -20.72 -4.54
C ASN A 282 -11.27 -22.18 -4.36
N ALA A 283 -11.03 -22.75 -3.19
CA ALA A 283 -11.23 -24.17 -2.88
C ALA A 283 -12.68 -24.56 -2.45
N VAL A 284 -13.63 -23.61 -2.36
CA VAL A 284 -15.03 -23.91 -1.91
C VAL A 284 -16.09 -23.46 -2.93
N GLN A 285 -15.79 -22.45 -3.75
CA GLN A 285 -16.56 -22.07 -4.95
C GLN A 285 -15.49 -21.75 -6.01
N GLY A 286 -15.62 -22.20 -7.26
CA GLY A 286 -14.55 -22.07 -8.27
C GLY A 286 -13.84 -20.70 -8.35
N LEU A 287 -12.66 -20.69 -8.97
CA LEU A 287 -11.65 -19.62 -8.87
C LEU A 287 -12.13 -18.17 -8.77
N LYS A 288 -11.35 -17.43 -7.98
CA LYS A 288 -11.07 -16.01 -8.18
C LYS A 288 -9.56 -15.87 -8.49
N PHE A 289 -9.19 -15.56 -9.73
CA PHE A 289 -7.82 -15.15 -10.01
C PHE A 289 -7.67 -13.66 -9.63
N THR A 290 -6.78 -13.36 -8.70
CA THR A 290 -6.07 -12.07 -8.72
C THR A 290 -4.62 -12.38 -9.04
N THR A 291 -4.29 -12.37 -10.32
CA THR A 291 -2.91 -12.46 -10.78
C THR A 291 -2.30 -11.06 -10.73
N GLU A 292 -1.59 -10.74 -9.64
CA GLU A 292 -0.33 -9.99 -9.79
C GLU A 292 0.75 -10.97 -10.29
N ALA A 293 0.48 -11.67 -11.41
CA ALA A 293 1.55 -12.28 -12.18
C ALA A 293 2.29 -11.11 -12.83
N VAL A 294 3.48 -10.81 -12.31
CA VAL A 294 4.36 -9.72 -12.74
C VAL A 294 4.99 -10.11 -14.08
N ASP A 295 4.19 -10.13 -15.15
CA ASP A 295 4.67 -10.34 -16.50
C ASP A 295 5.08 -9.00 -17.09
N GLU A 296 6.29 -8.56 -16.74
CA GLU A 296 6.83 -7.31 -17.24
C GLU A 296 7.02 -7.37 -18.77
N LEU A 297 6.48 -6.37 -19.46
CA LEU A 297 6.73 -6.19 -20.88
C LEU A 297 8.03 -5.43 -21.13
N GLU A 298 8.75 -5.90 -22.14
CA GLU A 298 9.81 -5.14 -22.80
C GLU A 298 9.19 -4.11 -23.76
N LYS A 299 8.11 -4.48 -24.46
CA LYS A 299 7.44 -3.59 -25.43
C LYS A 299 6.03 -4.08 -25.78
N LEU A 300 5.13 -3.13 -26.00
CA LEU A 300 3.80 -3.34 -26.58
C LEU A 300 3.69 -2.69 -27.97
N GLN A 301 3.11 -3.40 -28.93
CA GLN A 301 2.60 -2.82 -30.18
C GLN A 301 1.12 -3.09 -30.29
N LEU A 302 0.33 -2.05 -30.50
CA LEU A 302 -1.11 -2.12 -30.54
C LEU A 302 -1.62 -1.42 -31.80
N ASN A 303 -2.47 -2.10 -32.58
CA ASN A 303 -3.23 -1.48 -33.67
C ASN A 303 -4.71 -1.67 -33.38
N LEU A 304 -5.45 -0.59 -33.26
CA LEU A 304 -6.87 -0.58 -32.89
C LEU A 304 -7.70 0.00 -34.02
N PHE A 305 -8.86 -0.59 -34.24
CA PHE A 305 -10.01 0.06 -34.82
C PHE A 305 -11.07 0.19 -33.73
N TYR A 306 -11.51 1.41 -33.45
CA TYR A 306 -12.54 1.68 -32.46
C TYR A 306 -13.66 2.55 -33.06
N ASN A 307 -14.88 2.06 -32.99
CA ASN A 307 -16.07 2.80 -33.36
C ASN A 307 -16.96 3.01 -32.13
N PRO A 308 -16.91 4.21 -31.50
CA PRO A 308 -17.68 4.47 -30.29
C PRO A 308 -19.19 4.55 -30.54
N GLU A 309 -19.65 4.80 -31.78
CA GLU A 309 -21.09 4.91 -32.09
C GLU A 309 -21.82 3.57 -31.97
N VAL A 310 -21.11 2.48 -32.27
CA VAL A 310 -21.63 1.11 -32.19
C VAL A 310 -20.94 0.31 -31.08
N ASN A 311 -20.15 0.97 -30.23
CA ASN A 311 -19.41 0.35 -29.15
C ASN A 311 -18.54 -0.84 -29.60
N PHE A 312 -17.98 -0.77 -30.81
CA PHE A 312 -17.22 -1.87 -31.39
C PHE A 312 -15.72 -1.56 -31.36
N LEU A 313 -14.93 -2.52 -30.91
CA LEU A 313 -13.47 -2.44 -30.95
C LEU A 313 -12.90 -3.74 -31.53
N SER A 314 -11.89 -3.58 -32.38
CA SER A 314 -11.03 -4.68 -32.81
C SER A 314 -9.58 -4.23 -32.80
N GLY A 315 -8.66 -5.18 -32.62
CA GLY A 315 -7.26 -4.84 -32.63
C GLY A 315 -6.32 -6.00 -32.80
N THR A 316 -5.09 -5.65 -33.16
CA THR A 316 -3.94 -6.56 -33.06
C THR A 316 -3.00 -6.06 -31.99
N ALA A 317 -2.55 -6.97 -31.14
CA ALA A 317 -1.63 -6.68 -30.04
C ALA A 317 -0.41 -7.59 -30.15
N VAL A 318 0.80 -7.03 -30.08
CA VAL A 318 2.05 -7.80 -29.97
C VAL A 318 2.72 -7.44 -28.65
N LEU A 319 2.81 -8.43 -27.76
CA LEU A 319 3.42 -8.31 -26.45
C LEU A 319 4.79 -8.98 -26.48
N ASN A 320 5.83 -8.24 -26.13
CA ASN A 320 7.16 -8.79 -25.86
C ASN A 320 7.38 -8.74 -24.35
N PHE A 321 7.53 -9.90 -23.72
CA PHE A 321 7.80 -10.05 -22.30
C PHE A 321 9.31 -10.04 -22.04
N LYS A 322 9.75 -9.39 -20.96
CA LYS A 322 11.17 -9.35 -20.58
C LYS A 322 11.72 -10.74 -20.28
N GLU A 323 10.95 -11.53 -19.52
CA GLU A 323 11.37 -12.84 -19.04
C GLU A 323 10.57 -13.97 -19.72
N PRO A 324 11.24 -14.94 -20.36
CA PRO A 324 10.57 -16.09 -20.95
C PRO A 324 9.96 -16.98 -19.87
N ALA A 325 8.68 -17.33 -20.01
CA ALA A 325 7.99 -18.23 -19.07
C ALA A 325 7.11 -19.24 -19.80
N ASN A 326 6.75 -20.35 -19.12
CA ASN A 326 5.88 -21.34 -19.75
C ASN A 326 4.39 -20.96 -19.71
N ILE A 327 4.06 -19.99 -18.85
CA ILE A 327 2.70 -19.48 -18.66
C ILE A 327 2.80 -17.96 -18.63
N LYS A 328 1.92 -17.28 -19.36
CA LYS A 328 1.72 -15.82 -19.29
C LYS A 328 0.23 -15.51 -19.16
N THR A 329 -0.10 -14.39 -18.53
CA THR A 329 -1.50 -13.96 -18.38
C THR A 329 -1.74 -12.58 -18.97
N VAL A 330 -2.90 -12.39 -19.60
CA VAL A 330 -3.38 -11.08 -20.02
C VAL A 330 -4.87 -10.95 -19.70
N ASN A 331 -5.33 -9.76 -19.36
CA ASN A 331 -6.76 -9.49 -19.17
C ASN A 331 -7.36 -8.86 -20.42
N LEU A 332 -8.63 -9.15 -20.67
CA LEU A 332 -9.45 -8.56 -21.72
C LEU A 332 -10.87 -8.35 -21.19
N ALA A 333 -11.46 -7.21 -21.51
CA ALA A 333 -12.84 -6.90 -21.15
C ALA A 333 -13.80 -8.02 -21.60
N PRO A 334 -14.85 -8.34 -20.83
CA PRO A 334 -15.74 -9.48 -21.12
C PRO A 334 -16.39 -9.45 -22.51
N GLY A 335 -16.57 -8.25 -23.08
CA GLY A 335 -17.14 -8.06 -24.43
C GLY A 335 -16.13 -8.23 -25.58
N LEU A 336 -14.84 -8.36 -25.29
CA LEU A 336 -13.76 -8.55 -26.25
C LEU A 336 -13.30 -10.00 -26.25
N VAL A 337 -13.22 -10.60 -27.43
CA VAL A 337 -12.83 -12.01 -27.57
C VAL A 337 -11.63 -12.14 -28.48
N VAL A 338 -10.63 -12.93 -28.08
CA VAL A 338 -9.52 -13.31 -28.95
C VAL A 338 -10.07 -14.13 -30.13
N LYS A 339 -9.95 -13.58 -31.34
CA LYS A 339 -10.41 -14.20 -32.60
C LYS A 339 -9.31 -14.97 -33.31
N GLY A 340 -8.04 -14.69 -32.98
CA GLY A 340 -6.89 -15.40 -33.50
C GLY A 340 -5.62 -14.97 -32.80
N TYR A 341 -4.55 -15.74 -33.01
CA TYR A 341 -3.23 -15.42 -32.49
C TYR A 341 -2.15 -15.80 -33.49
N GLY A 342 -1.02 -15.10 -33.42
CA GLY A 342 0.11 -15.33 -34.31
C GLY A 342 0.80 -16.66 -34.01
N LYS A 343 1.01 -17.50 -35.03
CA LYS A 343 1.87 -18.68 -34.94
C LYS A 343 3.34 -18.25 -34.97
N SER A 344 3.94 -17.84 -33.85
CA SER A 344 5.40 -17.63 -33.79
C SER A 344 6.09 -18.66 -32.91
N GLN A 345 6.80 -19.56 -33.59
CA GLN A 345 7.88 -20.47 -33.18
C GLN A 345 7.57 -21.58 -32.15
N GLN A 346 7.45 -22.80 -32.69
CA GLN A 346 7.68 -24.12 -32.09
C GLN A 346 6.73 -24.58 -30.95
N ASN A 347 5.74 -25.38 -31.37
CA ASN A 347 4.91 -26.36 -30.64
C ASN A 347 3.86 -25.83 -29.64
N GLU A 348 2.62 -26.31 -29.88
CA GLU A 348 1.46 -26.36 -28.98
C GLU A 348 1.27 -25.15 -28.06
N LEU A 349 1.03 -23.98 -28.67
CA LEU A 349 0.49 -22.88 -27.89
C LEU A 349 -0.98 -23.15 -27.58
N GLN A 350 -1.30 -23.23 -26.29
CA GLN A 350 -2.68 -23.37 -25.84
C GLN A 350 -3.12 -22.05 -25.21
N LEU A 351 -4.28 -21.56 -25.66
CA LEU A 351 -4.94 -20.39 -25.10
C LEU A 351 -6.19 -20.88 -24.37
N PHE A 352 -6.33 -20.54 -23.09
CA PHE A 352 -7.57 -20.75 -22.36
C PHE A 352 -8.01 -19.43 -21.73
N GLN A 353 -9.32 -19.23 -21.64
CA GLN A 353 -9.92 -18.03 -21.06
C GLN A 353 -10.70 -18.45 -19.83
N ARG A 354 -10.50 -17.72 -18.74
CA ARG A 354 -11.31 -17.81 -17.55
C ARG A 354 -11.73 -16.42 -17.11
N GLU A 355 -13.04 -16.20 -17.08
CA GLU A 355 -13.61 -14.86 -16.90
C GLU A 355 -12.98 -13.88 -17.92
N ASP A 356 -12.34 -12.82 -17.42
CA ASP A 356 -11.72 -11.77 -18.21
C ASP A 356 -10.21 -12.03 -18.44
N THR A 357 -9.67 -13.13 -17.91
CA THR A 357 -8.25 -13.46 -18.00
C THR A 357 -7.98 -14.55 -19.03
N TYR A 358 -7.06 -14.27 -19.94
CA TYR A 358 -6.52 -15.20 -20.91
C TYR A 358 -5.15 -15.72 -20.45
N PHE A 359 -5.00 -17.04 -20.49
CA PHE A 359 -3.78 -17.74 -20.16
C PHE A 359 -3.13 -18.26 -21.42
N LEU A 360 -1.85 -17.93 -21.57
CA LEU A 360 -0.99 -18.33 -22.66
C LEU A 360 -0.08 -19.45 -22.16
N LEU A 361 -0.23 -20.65 -22.68
CA LEU A 361 0.63 -21.79 -22.37
C LEU A 361 1.51 -22.12 -23.56
N GLY A 362 2.81 -22.27 -23.32
CA GLY A 362 3.77 -22.69 -24.34
C GLY A 362 5.18 -22.78 -23.74
N GLN A 363 6.15 -23.33 -24.45
CA GLN A 363 7.51 -23.40 -23.91
C GLN A 363 8.23 -22.05 -24.10
N LYS A 364 8.76 -21.48 -23.00
CA LYS A 364 9.57 -20.24 -23.03
C LYS A 364 8.92 -19.07 -23.81
N LEU A 365 7.66 -18.79 -23.54
CA LEU A 365 6.93 -17.66 -24.11
C LEU A 365 7.60 -16.33 -23.75
N ASN A 366 8.07 -15.62 -24.76
CA ASN A 366 8.63 -14.26 -24.65
C ASN A 366 7.97 -13.26 -25.61
N LYS A 367 7.30 -13.73 -26.66
CA LYS A 367 6.62 -12.87 -27.64
C LYS A 367 5.31 -13.50 -28.06
N PHE A 368 4.25 -12.70 -28.08
CA PHE A 368 2.93 -13.19 -28.46
C PHE A 368 2.11 -12.15 -29.21
N GLY A 369 1.35 -12.60 -30.21
CA GLY A 369 0.50 -11.77 -31.04
C GLY A 369 -0.97 -12.16 -30.94
N PHE A 370 -1.85 -11.21 -30.67
CA PHE A 370 -3.31 -11.38 -30.61
C PHE A 370 -3.99 -10.68 -31.79
N TYR A 371 -5.09 -11.25 -32.25
CA TYR A 371 -6.18 -10.54 -32.90
C TYR A 371 -7.43 -10.73 -32.06
N TYR A 372 -8.08 -9.64 -31.68
CA TYR A 372 -9.25 -9.66 -30.81
C TYR A 372 -10.29 -8.65 -31.31
N ALA A 373 -11.56 -8.94 -31.05
CA ALA A 373 -12.65 -8.07 -31.47
C ALA A 373 -13.90 -8.33 -30.64
N GLY A 374 -14.73 -7.32 -30.51
CA GLY A 374 -16.03 -7.41 -29.89
C GLY A 374 -16.60 -6.06 -29.52
N ASN A 375 -17.61 -6.09 -28.67
CA ASN A 375 -18.25 -4.88 -28.18
C ASN A 375 -17.56 -4.47 -26.88
N ILE A 376 -17.19 -3.22 -26.77
CA ILE A 376 -16.76 -2.62 -25.52
C ILE A 376 -17.77 -1.57 -25.14
N SER A 377 -18.35 -1.70 -23.95
CA SER A 377 -19.10 -0.60 -23.34
C SER A 377 -18.06 0.32 -22.69
N PRO A 378 -17.67 1.46 -23.29
CA PRO A 378 -16.91 2.45 -22.54
C PRO A 378 -17.73 2.77 -21.28
N SER A 379 -17.09 2.75 -20.12
CA SER A 379 -17.83 2.88 -18.86
C SER A 379 -18.61 4.20 -18.83
N GLU A 380 -19.89 4.17 -18.44
CA GLU A 380 -20.61 5.40 -18.05
C GLU A 380 -19.89 6.12 -16.88
N ASN A 381 -19.10 5.35 -16.12
CA ASN A 381 -18.24 5.81 -15.05
C ASN A 381 -16.80 5.97 -15.56
N ASP A 382 -16.48 7.13 -16.09
CA ASP A 382 -15.16 7.57 -16.60
C ASP A 382 -14.09 7.76 -15.48
N GLN A 383 -14.29 7.12 -14.33
CA GLN A 383 -13.72 7.61 -13.09
C GLN A 383 -12.60 6.70 -12.57
N GLY A 384 -11.35 7.15 -12.70
CA GLY A 384 -10.30 7.05 -11.67
C GLY A 384 -10.07 5.68 -10.98
N PRO A 385 -9.31 5.63 -9.88
CA PRO A 385 -9.42 4.51 -8.95
C PRO A 385 -10.89 4.36 -8.47
N PRO A 386 -11.30 3.14 -8.06
CA PRO A 386 -12.71 2.81 -7.84
C PRO A 386 -13.39 3.81 -6.89
N ARG A 387 -14.36 4.56 -7.42
CA ARG A 387 -15.27 5.37 -6.61
C ARG A 387 -16.35 4.47 -6.03
N ILE A 388 -16.06 3.90 -4.87
CA ILE A 388 -17.00 3.09 -4.11
C ILE A 388 -18.02 4.03 -3.44
N GLY A 389 -19.31 3.77 -3.66
CA GLY A 389 -20.41 4.36 -2.87
C GLY A 389 -21.30 5.40 -3.55
N MET A 390 -20.96 5.91 -4.75
CA MET A 390 -21.89 6.79 -5.49
C MET A 390 -22.77 6.00 -6.45
N LYS A 391 -24.07 5.93 -6.16
CA LYS A 391 -25.09 5.60 -7.17
C LYS A 391 -25.10 6.73 -8.21
N ASN A 392 -24.31 6.60 -9.28
CA ASN A 392 -24.40 7.47 -10.45
C ASN A 392 -25.78 7.28 -11.08
N ARG A 393 -26.70 8.20 -10.80
CA ARG A 393 -27.93 8.35 -11.58
C ARG A 393 -27.50 8.96 -12.91
N GLY A 394 -27.63 8.20 -13.99
CA GLY A 394 -27.19 8.54 -15.34
C GLY A 394 -27.30 10.03 -15.67
N ARG A 395 -26.14 10.67 -15.87
CA ARG A 395 -26.01 12.05 -16.35
C ARG A 395 -25.00 12.02 -17.47
N GLY A 396 -25.51 12.11 -18.70
CA GLY A 396 -24.73 11.92 -19.92
C GLY A 396 -23.51 12.83 -20.04
N ASN A 397 -22.57 12.40 -20.87
CA ASN A 397 -21.41 13.19 -21.26
C ASN A 397 -21.88 14.42 -22.06
N ARG A 398 -21.53 15.65 -21.63
CA ARG A 398 -21.94 16.87 -22.35
C ARG A 398 -21.15 17.05 -23.65
N ASP A 399 -19.90 16.60 -23.65
CA ASP A 399 -19.06 16.52 -24.84
C ASP A 399 -18.95 15.04 -25.27
N ARG A 400 -19.01 14.75 -26.57
CA ARG A 400 -18.96 13.36 -27.10
C ARG A 400 -17.54 12.81 -27.05
N VAL A 401 -17.11 12.42 -25.86
CA VAL A 401 -15.76 11.94 -25.55
C VAL A 401 -15.86 10.55 -24.91
N TYR A 402 -14.96 9.65 -25.31
CA TYR A 402 -14.92 8.25 -24.89
C TYR A 402 -13.51 7.94 -24.40
N LEU A 403 -13.36 7.64 -23.11
CA LEU A 403 -12.08 7.27 -22.52
C LEU A 403 -11.98 5.75 -22.46
N LEU A 404 -10.91 5.23 -23.07
CA LEU A 404 -10.45 3.87 -22.88
C LEU A 404 -9.20 3.89 -21.99
N ASN A 405 -9.36 3.53 -20.72
CA ASN A 405 -8.26 3.48 -19.76
C ASN A 405 -7.79 2.04 -19.52
N ARG A 406 -6.60 1.91 -18.92
CA ARG A 406 -5.96 0.60 -18.73
C ARG A 406 -6.78 -0.37 -17.87
N ASP A 407 -7.61 0.12 -16.95
CA ASP A 407 -8.34 -0.69 -15.98
C ASP A 407 -9.65 -1.25 -16.59
N GLN A 408 -9.97 -0.87 -17.83
CA GLN A 408 -11.07 -1.43 -18.62
C GLN A 408 -10.65 -2.62 -19.49
N ASP A 409 -9.37 -2.99 -19.49
CA ASP A 409 -8.84 -4.15 -20.24
C ASP A 409 -9.28 -4.19 -21.73
N PHE A 410 -9.35 -3.02 -22.38
CA PHE A 410 -9.74 -2.88 -23.79
C PHE A 410 -8.69 -3.41 -24.79
N TYR A 411 -7.56 -3.86 -24.27
CA TYR A 411 -6.48 -4.54 -24.96
C TYR A 411 -5.98 -5.69 -24.07
N PRO A 412 -5.25 -6.68 -24.61
CA PRO A 412 -4.67 -7.75 -23.81
C PRO A 412 -3.69 -7.19 -22.78
N ASN A 413 -4.19 -6.89 -21.58
CA ASN A 413 -3.51 -6.12 -20.56
C ASN A 413 -2.67 -7.04 -19.67
N PRO A 414 -1.34 -6.89 -19.65
CA PRO A 414 -0.45 -7.75 -18.85
C PRO A 414 -0.31 -7.31 -17.39
N GLY A 415 -0.98 -6.22 -16.98
CA GLY A 415 -0.94 -5.69 -15.61
C GLY A 415 -0.45 -4.24 -15.53
N HIS A 416 0.01 -3.83 -14.34
CA HIS A 416 0.19 -2.41 -13.99
C HIS A 416 1.62 -1.87 -14.12
N HIS A 417 2.51 -2.59 -14.80
CA HIS A 417 3.90 -2.18 -15.00
C HIS A 417 4.05 -1.14 -16.11
N PHE A 418 5.15 -0.38 -16.06
CA PHE A 418 5.54 0.48 -17.17
C PHE A 418 6.15 -0.34 -18.29
N PHE A 419 5.83 0.05 -19.53
CA PHE A 419 6.47 -0.49 -20.71
C PHE A 419 6.46 0.53 -21.86
N PRO A 420 7.47 0.52 -22.74
CA PRO A 420 7.42 1.22 -24.01
C PRO A 420 6.24 0.71 -24.85
N SER A 421 5.55 1.62 -25.54
CA SER A 421 4.41 1.26 -26.39
C SER A 421 4.39 2.02 -27.71
N ARG A 422 3.88 1.35 -28.75
CA ARG A 422 3.46 1.97 -30.01
C ARG A 422 1.99 1.66 -30.22
N VAL A 423 1.15 2.69 -30.25
CA VAL A 423 -0.30 2.55 -30.35
C VAL A 423 -0.77 3.24 -31.63
N LYS A 424 -1.33 2.46 -32.55
CA LYS A 424 -2.02 2.96 -33.74
C LYS A 424 -3.52 2.85 -33.52
N VAL A 425 -4.26 3.93 -33.72
CA VAL A 425 -5.72 3.97 -33.54
C VAL A 425 -6.37 4.46 -34.83
N SER A 426 -7.31 3.68 -35.34
CA SER A 426 -8.18 4.03 -36.46
C SER A 426 -9.59 4.27 -35.93
N LEU A 427 -10.18 5.41 -36.29
CA LEU A 427 -11.52 5.85 -35.88
C LEU A 427 -12.34 6.28 -37.09
N PRO A 428 -13.69 6.18 -37.07
CA PRO A 428 -14.55 6.84 -38.05
C PRO A 428 -14.29 8.36 -38.09
N PHE A 429 -14.20 8.92 -39.30
CA PHE A 429 -14.18 10.37 -39.49
C PHE A 429 -15.53 10.98 -39.03
N PRO A 430 -15.56 12.14 -38.34
CA PRO A 430 -14.47 13.09 -38.07
C PRO A 430 -13.77 12.93 -36.71
N LEU A 431 -13.90 11.78 -36.04
CA LEU A 431 -13.41 11.63 -34.67
C LEU A 431 -11.88 11.77 -34.55
N HIS A 432 -11.44 12.33 -33.43
CA HIS A 432 -10.03 12.51 -33.07
C HIS A 432 -9.64 11.59 -31.90
N CYS A 433 -8.34 11.31 -31.76
CA CYS A 433 -7.78 10.49 -30.70
C CYS A 433 -6.53 11.13 -30.06
N LEU A 434 -6.45 11.06 -28.73
CA LEU A 434 -5.21 11.30 -27.98
C LEU A 434 -4.87 10.04 -27.16
N ALA A 435 -3.58 9.74 -27.04
CA ALA A 435 -3.08 8.61 -26.25
C ALA A 435 -1.76 9.00 -25.54
N SER A 436 -1.31 8.16 -24.61
CA SER A 436 -0.01 8.36 -23.93
C SER A 436 1.16 8.48 -24.91
N GLY A 437 2.10 9.36 -24.61
CA GLY A 437 3.31 9.58 -25.41
C GLY A 437 3.18 10.67 -26.47
N SER A 438 3.94 10.53 -27.55
CA SER A 438 4.04 11.55 -28.61
C SER A 438 3.33 11.10 -29.88
N LEU A 439 2.59 12.02 -30.50
CA LEU A 439 2.00 11.80 -31.83
C LEU A 439 3.12 11.71 -32.86
N ARG A 440 3.14 10.62 -33.64
CA ARG A 440 4.11 10.37 -34.72
C ARG A 440 3.52 10.64 -36.09
N SER A 441 2.24 10.30 -36.29
CA SER A 441 1.54 10.56 -37.54
C SER A 441 0.03 10.66 -37.30
N GLN A 442 -0.61 11.57 -38.02
CA GLN A 442 -2.06 11.67 -38.15
C GLN A 442 -2.40 11.75 -39.64
N GLN A 443 -3.34 10.93 -40.11
CA GLN A 443 -3.77 10.93 -41.50
C GLN A 443 -5.25 10.57 -41.63
N LYS A 444 -5.92 11.16 -42.62
CA LYS A 444 -7.27 10.76 -43.03
C LYS A 444 -7.18 9.70 -44.13
N LEU A 445 -7.82 8.56 -43.92
CA LEU A 445 -7.85 7.42 -44.84
C LEU A 445 -9.31 7.12 -45.19
N GLY A 446 -9.80 7.66 -46.31
CA GLY A 446 -11.19 7.48 -46.73
C GLY A 446 -12.18 8.04 -45.70
N ASP A 447 -12.96 7.15 -45.10
CA ASP A 447 -13.96 7.39 -44.05
C ASP A 447 -13.40 7.25 -42.63
N HIS A 448 -12.08 7.08 -42.47
CA HIS A 448 -11.42 6.93 -41.18
C HIS A 448 -10.31 7.98 -40.95
N ASN A 449 -10.03 8.26 -39.67
CA ASN A 449 -8.83 8.94 -39.22
C ASN A 449 -7.91 7.93 -38.52
N GLU A 450 -6.61 7.98 -38.82
CA GLU A 450 -5.60 7.16 -38.18
C GLU A 450 -4.60 8.03 -37.40
N PHE A 451 -4.29 7.61 -36.18
CA PHE A 451 -3.34 8.25 -35.27
C PHE A 451 -2.30 7.22 -34.82
N VAL A 452 -1.01 7.60 -34.80
CA VAL A 452 0.07 6.74 -34.28
C VAL A 452 0.76 7.48 -33.14
N TYR A 453 0.76 6.89 -31.96
CA TYR A 453 1.45 7.36 -30.78
C TYR A 453 2.58 6.42 -30.38
N GLU A 454 3.65 6.98 -29.84
CA GLU A 454 4.74 6.24 -29.21
C GLU A 454 5.05 6.80 -27.84
N SER A 455 5.15 5.92 -26.84
CA SER A 455 5.56 6.26 -25.48
C SER A 455 6.84 5.49 -25.12
N PRO A 456 7.86 6.15 -24.54
CA PRO A 456 9.05 5.48 -24.02
C PRO A 456 8.76 4.65 -22.76
N GLY A 457 7.65 4.93 -22.07
CA GLY A 457 7.24 4.20 -20.88
C GLY A 457 5.86 4.66 -20.42
N THR A 458 4.83 3.84 -20.69
CA THR A 458 3.46 4.11 -20.25
C THR A 458 3.04 3.12 -19.19
N LYS A 459 2.26 3.60 -18.22
CA LYS A 459 1.66 2.80 -17.15
C LYS A 459 0.38 2.13 -17.66
N GLY A 460 0.52 1.11 -18.50
CA GLY A 460 -0.61 0.60 -19.29
C GLY A 460 -0.97 1.54 -20.46
N VAL A 461 -1.89 1.14 -21.33
CA VAL A 461 -2.36 2.01 -22.42
C VAL A 461 -3.62 2.73 -21.99
N SER A 462 -3.70 4.02 -22.29
CA SER A 462 -4.98 4.74 -22.25
C SER A 462 -5.07 5.69 -23.42
N LEU A 463 -6.28 5.88 -23.91
CA LEU A 463 -6.58 6.76 -25.02
C LEU A 463 -7.95 7.39 -24.81
N VAL A 464 -8.15 8.56 -25.40
CA VAL A 464 -9.44 9.21 -25.49
C VAL A 464 -9.79 9.44 -26.95
N CYS A 465 -11.04 9.22 -27.29
CA CYS A 465 -11.56 9.46 -28.63
C CYS A 465 -12.80 10.34 -28.56
N GLY A 466 -13.09 11.12 -29.59
CA GLY A 466 -14.32 11.90 -29.60
C GLY A 466 -14.38 12.99 -30.64
N ASP A 467 -15.43 13.79 -30.52
CA ASP A 467 -15.66 15.00 -31.31
C ASP A 467 -14.99 16.20 -30.62
N PHE A 468 -13.68 16.30 -30.79
CA PHE A 468 -12.86 17.41 -30.33
C PHE A 468 -11.77 17.72 -31.36
N GLU A 469 -11.24 18.94 -31.33
CA GLU A 469 -10.17 19.39 -32.22
C GLU A 469 -9.10 20.15 -31.44
N LYS A 470 -7.95 20.38 -32.08
CA LYS A 470 -6.90 21.22 -31.52
C LYS A 470 -7.37 22.68 -31.56
N LEU A 471 -7.48 23.29 -30.38
CA LEU A 471 -7.94 24.67 -30.22
C LEU A 471 -6.79 25.67 -30.38
N LEU A 472 -5.65 25.39 -29.73
CA LEU A 472 -4.46 26.24 -29.78
C LEU A 472 -3.22 25.50 -29.27
N THR A 473 -2.06 26.13 -29.41
CA THR A 473 -0.82 25.72 -28.76
C THR A 473 -0.37 26.83 -27.80
N ILE A 474 -0.16 26.48 -26.53
CA ILE A 474 0.38 27.38 -25.51
C ILE A 474 1.92 27.27 -25.57
N PRO A 475 2.64 28.40 -25.73
CA PRO A 475 4.10 28.42 -25.81
C PRO A 475 4.77 28.34 -24.42
N SER A 476 4.52 27.25 -23.69
CA SER A 476 5.21 26.91 -22.43
C SER A 476 6.67 26.49 -22.67
N LYS A 477 7.43 26.31 -21.58
CA LYS A 477 8.78 25.70 -21.61
C LYS A 477 8.81 24.37 -22.35
N LEU A 478 7.72 23.63 -22.26
CA LEU A 478 7.37 22.53 -23.15
C LEU A 478 6.00 22.83 -23.78
N PRO A 479 5.87 22.87 -25.12
CA PRO A 479 4.61 23.27 -25.76
C PRO A 479 3.41 22.45 -25.29
N ILE A 480 2.29 23.11 -25.00
CA ILE A 480 1.03 22.44 -24.64
C ILE A 480 0.08 22.55 -25.81
N GLN A 481 -0.30 21.42 -26.40
CA GLN A 481 -1.36 21.33 -27.38
C GLN A 481 -2.70 21.21 -26.67
N VAL A 482 -3.56 22.23 -26.80
CA VAL A 482 -4.88 22.22 -26.15
C VAL A 482 -5.93 21.73 -27.12
N PHE A 483 -6.69 20.74 -26.70
CA PHE A 483 -7.81 20.15 -27.42
C PHE A 483 -9.12 20.39 -26.68
N GLY A 484 -10.23 20.40 -27.40
CA GLY A 484 -11.56 20.47 -26.83
C GLY A 484 -12.63 20.60 -27.90
N PRO A 485 -13.91 20.75 -27.51
CA PRO A 485 -14.98 21.03 -28.45
C PRO A 485 -14.70 22.34 -29.22
N ALA A 486 -15.02 22.38 -30.51
CA ALA A 486 -14.73 23.52 -31.39
C ALA A 486 -15.20 24.90 -30.86
N LYS A 487 -16.27 24.93 -30.05
CA LYS A 487 -16.83 26.15 -29.47
C LYS A 487 -16.28 26.51 -28.08
N LEU A 488 -15.35 25.72 -27.54
CA LEU A 488 -14.76 25.94 -26.23
C LEU A 488 -13.79 27.11 -26.28
N ARG A 489 -13.94 28.05 -25.35
CA ARG A 489 -13.02 29.20 -25.20
C ARG A 489 -12.29 29.05 -23.87
N LEU A 490 -10.96 29.01 -23.88
CA LEU A 490 -10.18 28.82 -22.64
C LEU A 490 -10.38 29.96 -21.64
N ARG A 491 -10.43 31.21 -22.12
CA ARG A 491 -10.62 32.43 -21.32
C ARG A 491 -11.89 32.43 -20.45
N ASP A 492 -12.84 31.57 -20.78
CA ASP A 492 -14.09 31.41 -20.05
C ASP A 492 -13.90 30.65 -18.73
N PHE A 493 -12.80 29.90 -18.59
CA PHE A 493 -12.54 29.00 -17.46
C PHE A 493 -11.22 29.33 -16.75
N PHE A 494 -10.25 29.87 -17.48
CA PHE A 494 -8.94 30.23 -16.97
C PHE A 494 -8.60 31.67 -17.35
N PRO A 495 -7.92 32.43 -16.48
CA PRO A 495 -7.27 33.66 -16.90
C PRO A 495 -6.29 33.41 -18.05
N ASP A 496 -6.00 34.46 -18.83
CA ASP A 496 -5.00 34.39 -19.89
C ASP A 496 -3.65 33.93 -19.29
N ASP A 497 -2.95 33.07 -20.04
CA ASP A 497 -1.65 32.47 -19.70
C ASP A 497 -1.61 31.64 -18.40
N ALA A 498 -2.75 31.42 -17.73
CA ALA A 498 -2.75 30.74 -16.45
C ALA A 498 -2.26 29.28 -16.56
N ILE A 499 -2.72 28.53 -17.57
CA ILE A 499 -2.28 27.14 -17.82
C ILE A 499 -0.77 27.09 -18.09
N GLN A 500 -0.23 28.07 -18.81
CA GLN A 500 1.22 28.20 -19.04
C GLN A 500 1.95 28.34 -17.70
N GLY A 501 1.52 29.30 -16.87
CA GLY A 501 2.13 29.54 -15.56
C GLY A 501 2.06 28.32 -14.64
N TYR A 502 0.94 27.59 -14.65
CA TYR A 502 0.77 26.36 -13.86
C TYR A 502 1.79 25.31 -14.26
N PHE A 503 1.96 25.10 -15.57
CA PHE A 503 2.83 24.06 -16.09
C PHE A 503 4.31 24.43 -16.00
N ASP A 504 4.68 25.67 -16.35
CA ASP A 504 6.05 26.15 -16.26
C ASP A 504 6.57 26.13 -14.82
N PHE A 505 5.71 26.45 -13.84
CA PHE A 505 6.02 26.29 -12.42
C PHE A 505 6.41 24.84 -12.07
N LEU A 506 5.62 23.86 -12.53
CA LEU A 506 5.89 22.45 -12.26
C LEU A 506 7.17 21.97 -12.97
N VAL A 507 7.42 22.44 -14.20
CA VAL A 507 8.67 22.18 -14.94
C VAL A 507 9.87 22.73 -14.17
N ASP A 508 9.77 23.92 -13.57
CA ASP A 508 10.85 24.48 -12.75
C ASP A 508 11.13 23.68 -11.47
N LYS A 509 10.06 23.18 -10.83
CA LYS A 509 10.19 22.39 -9.61
C LYS A 509 10.72 20.99 -9.88
N PHE A 510 10.28 20.32 -10.95
CA PHE A 510 10.54 18.88 -11.13
C PHE A 510 11.35 18.51 -12.38
N GLY A 511 11.67 19.47 -13.24
CA GLY A 511 12.47 19.28 -14.44
C GLY A 511 11.65 18.93 -15.69
N MET A 512 12.33 18.90 -16.84
CA MET A 512 11.69 18.65 -18.14
C MET A 512 11.17 17.21 -18.27
N LEU A 513 10.02 17.06 -18.92
CA LEU A 513 9.45 15.77 -19.30
C LEU A 513 10.15 15.23 -20.56
N GLU A 514 10.22 13.90 -20.70
CA GLU A 514 10.73 13.23 -21.91
C GLU A 514 9.64 13.05 -22.97
N VAL A 515 8.94 14.13 -23.27
CA VAL A 515 7.99 14.22 -24.39
C VAL A 515 8.23 15.56 -25.09
N PRO A 516 8.01 15.67 -26.40
CA PRO A 516 8.24 16.91 -27.15
C PRO A 516 7.16 17.97 -26.89
N GLU A 517 6.00 17.54 -26.38
CA GLU A 517 4.85 18.38 -26.08
C GLU A 517 3.91 17.68 -25.10
N LEU A 518 3.07 18.45 -24.43
CA LEU A 518 1.98 17.97 -23.59
C LEU A 518 0.64 18.12 -24.34
N ASN A 519 -0.15 17.05 -24.42
CA ASN A 519 -1.51 17.11 -24.95
C ASN A 519 -2.51 17.33 -23.81
N LEU A 520 -3.31 18.40 -23.86
CA LEU A 520 -4.33 18.71 -22.84
C LEU A 520 -5.71 18.74 -23.49
N LEU A 521 -6.55 17.75 -23.20
CA LEU A 521 -7.96 17.75 -23.59
C LEU A 521 -8.80 18.40 -22.49
N LEU A 522 -9.48 19.48 -22.83
CA LEU A 522 -10.48 20.12 -21.98
C LEU A 522 -11.88 19.63 -22.39
N ARG A 523 -12.63 19.06 -21.43
CA ARG A 523 -14.01 18.63 -21.65
C ARG A 523 -14.95 19.11 -20.54
N ARG A 524 -16.19 19.42 -20.88
CA ARG A 524 -17.25 19.75 -19.93
C ARG A 524 -17.82 18.45 -19.39
N TYR A 525 -17.72 18.26 -18.08
CA TYR A 525 -18.17 17.05 -17.41
C TYR A 525 -18.90 17.40 -16.10
N HIS A 526 -19.70 16.45 -15.57
CA HIS A 526 -20.48 16.68 -14.36
C HIS A 526 -19.64 16.57 -13.07
N ASP A 527 -18.47 15.91 -13.15
CA ASP A 527 -17.49 15.84 -12.08
C ASP A 527 -16.28 16.73 -12.34
N TYR A 528 -15.60 17.13 -11.28
CA TYR A 528 -14.31 17.82 -11.32
C TYR A 528 -13.13 16.84 -11.26
N GLY A 529 -11.93 17.33 -11.50
CA GLY A 529 -10.69 16.54 -11.60
C GLY A 529 -10.36 16.18 -13.04
N GLY A 530 -9.52 15.16 -13.23
CA GLY A 530 -9.10 14.74 -14.55
C GLY A 530 -8.55 13.33 -14.57
N TRP A 531 -7.89 13.04 -15.68
CA TRP A 531 -7.12 11.83 -15.89
C TRP A 531 -5.81 12.21 -16.55
N SER A 532 -4.70 11.84 -15.92
CA SER A 532 -3.36 12.26 -16.35
C SER A 532 -2.49 11.04 -16.59
N ASN A 533 -1.99 10.92 -17.82
CA ASN A 533 -1.01 9.93 -18.23
C ASN A 533 0.19 10.63 -18.85
N GLN A 534 1.28 9.90 -19.08
CA GLN A 534 2.50 10.49 -19.64
C GLN A 534 2.22 11.22 -20.98
N GLY A 535 2.48 12.53 -21.01
CA GLY A 535 2.36 13.38 -22.19
C GLY A 535 0.92 13.73 -22.57
N PHE A 536 -0.07 13.31 -21.78
CA PHE A 536 -1.47 13.52 -22.11
C PHE A 536 -2.38 13.64 -20.87
N VAL A 537 -3.16 14.72 -20.80
CA VAL A 537 -4.08 15.05 -19.71
C VAL A 537 -5.50 15.26 -20.25
N ILE A 538 -6.48 14.64 -19.60
CA ILE A 538 -7.90 14.93 -19.75
C ILE A 538 -8.32 15.73 -18.53
N PHE A 539 -8.84 16.94 -18.76
CA PHE A 539 -9.30 17.80 -17.68
C PHE A 539 -10.80 18.02 -17.78
N ASN A 540 -11.52 17.76 -16.68
CA ASN A 540 -12.93 18.05 -16.57
C ASN A 540 -13.14 19.51 -16.14
N LEU A 541 -13.58 20.34 -17.08
CA LEU A 541 -13.98 21.72 -16.84
C LEU A 541 -15.29 21.75 -16.06
N LEU A 542 -15.24 22.35 -14.87
CA LEU A 542 -16.46 22.68 -14.14
C LEU A 542 -16.98 24.03 -14.66
N ASP A 543 -18.06 24.00 -15.44
CA ASP A 543 -18.73 25.21 -15.92
C ASP A 543 -19.72 25.74 -14.88
N THR A 544 -19.28 26.73 -14.11
CA THR A 544 -20.09 27.37 -13.07
C THR A 544 -21.13 28.36 -13.61
N ARG A 545 -21.14 28.62 -14.93
CA ARG A 545 -22.04 29.59 -15.58
C ARG A 545 -23.35 28.94 -16.07
N ILE A 546 -23.38 27.61 -16.16
CA ILE A 546 -24.58 26.87 -16.54
C ILE A 546 -25.46 26.71 -15.29
N LEU A 547 -26.45 27.59 -15.20
CA LEU A 547 -27.53 27.58 -14.20
C LEU A 547 -28.56 26.51 -14.57
N ASP A 548 -28.28 25.24 -14.28
CA ASP A 548 -29.34 24.24 -14.14
C ASP A 548 -29.78 24.17 -12.66
N ASP A 549 -31.05 23.84 -12.40
CA ASP A 549 -31.73 23.80 -11.09
C ASP A 549 -31.05 22.90 -10.02
N ASP A 550 -29.98 22.18 -10.37
CA ASP A 550 -29.35 21.16 -9.55
C ASP A 550 -28.11 21.66 -8.76
N LEU A 551 -28.25 22.88 -8.22
CA LEU A 551 -27.22 23.63 -7.49
C LEU A 551 -26.74 22.97 -6.17
N SER A 552 -27.16 21.76 -5.81
CA SER A 552 -26.73 21.12 -4.57
C SER A 552 -25.29 20.61 -4.65
N VAL A 553 -24.86 20.02 -5.78
CA VAL A 553 -23.56 19.36 -5.89
C VAL A 553 -22.43 20.35 -6.17
N VAL A 554 -22.59 21.26 -7.13
CA VAL A 554 -21.58 22.29 -7.45
C VAL A 554 -21.38 23.28 -6.29
N ARG A 555 -22.46 23.69 -5.59
CA ARG A 555 -22.33 24.50 -4.37
C ARG A 555 -21.68 23.70 -3.23
N ARG A 556 -21.99 22.41 -3.06
CA ARG A 556 -21.33 21.56 -2.03
C ARG A 556 -19.84 21.39 -2.31
N ILE A 557 -19.44 21.10 -3.55
CA ILE A 557 -18.04 20.97 -3.96
C ILE A 557 -17.29 22.27 -3.72
N ARG A 558 -17.89 23.40 -4.12
CA ARG A 558 -17.28 24.73 -3.95
C ARG A 558 -17.18 25.16 -2.48
N ASN A 559 -18.09 24.72 -1.62
CA ASN A 559 -18.16 25.20 -0.24
C ASN A 559 -17.55 24.23 0.80
N ASP A 560 -17.44 22.93 0.52
CA ASP A 560 -17.00 21.92 1.49
C ASP A 560 -16.40 20.67 0.81
N SER A 561 -15.49 20.84 -0.16
CA SER A 561 -14.64 19.75 -0.68
C SER A 561 -13.27 19.74 0.03
N PRO A 562 -12.71 18.56 0.37
CA PRO A 562 -11.38 18.49 0.97
C PRO A 562 -10.26 18.94 0.01
N VAL A 563 -10.43 18.80 -1.30
CA VAL A 563 -9.36 19.03 -2.29
C VAL A 563 -9.48 20.34 -3.05
N VAL A 564 -10.48 21.16 -2.73
CA VAL A 564 -10.64 22.51 -3.31
C VAL A 564 -10.25 23.54 -2.25
N PHE A 565 -9.26 24.36 -2.56
CA PHE A 565 -8.69 25.35 -1.64
C PHE A 565 -9.05 26.79 -2.01
N THR A 566 -9.04 27.09 -3.31
CA THR A 566 -9.27 28.42 -3.86
C THR A 566 -10.34 28.38 -4.95
N ASP A 567 -9.97 27.87 -6.11
CA ASP A 567 -10.77 27.75 -7.30
C ASP A 567 -10.61 26.32 -7.82
N VAL A 568 -11.73 25.65 -8.05
CA VAL A 568 -11.75 24.23 -8.42
C VAL A 568 -11.01 23.96 -9.73
N ASN A 569 -11.15 24.83 -10.74
CA ASN A 569 -10.50 24.60 -12.02
C ASN A 569 -8.99 24.82 -11.90
N ARG A 570 -8.53 25.87 -11.19
CA ARG A 570 -7.11 26.07 -10.91
C ARG A 570 -6.52 24.90 -10.11
N ASP A 571 -7.08 24.63 -8.93
CA ASP A 571 -6.49 23.70 -7.97
C ASP A 571 -6.44 22.29 -8.56
N SER A 572 -7.50 21.85 -9.25
CA SER A 572 -7.51 20.57 -9.96
C SER A 572 -6.59 20.58 -11.18
N MET A 573 -6.50 21.66 -11.96
CA MET A 573 -5.62 21.68 -13.14
C MET A 573 -4.16 21.52 -12.72
N VAL A 574 -3.72 22.23 -11.68
CA VAL A 574 -2.35 22.09 -11.16
C VAL A 574 -2.10 20.66 -10.66
N HIS A 575 -3.08 20.06 -9.99
CA HIS A 575 -3.01 18.66 -9.53
C HIS A 575 -2.83 17.68 -10.70
N GLU A 576 -3.68 17.79 -11.73
CA GLU A 576 -3.63 16.91 -12.91
C GLU A 576 -2.35 17.11 -13.74
N LEU A 577 -1.84 18.34 -13.83
CA LEU A 577 -0.54 18.61 -14.47
C LEU A 577 0.61 18.04 -13.65
N ALA A 578 0.56 18.09 -12.31
CA ALA A 578 1.60 17.52 -11.45
C ALA A 578 1.72 15.99 -11.61
N HIS A 579 0.62 15.32 -11.96
CA HIS A 579 0.66 13.89 -12.29
C HIS A 579 1.54 13.54 -13.49
N GLN A 580 1.96 14.49 -14.34
CA GLN A 580 2.95 14.21 -15.39
C GLN A 580 4.27 13.69 -14.81
N TRP A 581 4.66 14.17 -13.62
CA TRP A 581 5.79 13.65 -12.85
C TRP A 581 5.32 12.54 -11.89
N TRP A 582 4.24 12.79 -11.14
CA TRP A 582 3.76 11.93 -10.08
C TRP A 582 2.57 11.07 -10.51
N GLY A 583 2.82 10.02 -11.29
CA GLY A 583 1.79 9.12 -11.82
C GLY A 583 2.05 8.75 -13.28
N GLY A 584 2.52 9.73 -14.05
CA GLY A 584 2.84 9.62 -15.48
C GLY A 584 4.19 8.98 -15.76
N VAL A 585 5.23 9.28 -14.97
CA VAL A 585 6.57 8.66 -15.11
C VAL A 585 6.97 7.79 -13.91
N ILE A 586 6.32 7.93 -12.76
CA ILE A 586 6.46 7.04 -11.61
C ILE A 586 5.07 6.60 -11.17
N SER A 587 4.89 5.32 -10.84
CA SER A 587 3.65 4.78 -10.28
C SER A 587 3.83 4.36 -8.83
N TRP A 588 2.73 4.09 -8.15
CA TRP A 588 2.70 3.29 -6.92
C TRP A 588 2.89 1.79 -7.21
N LYS A 589 3.56 1.07 -6.31
CA LYS A 589 3.84 -0.38 -6.40
C LYS A 589 2.67 -1.26 -5.99
N SER A 590 1.92 -0.85 -4.96
CA SER A 590 0.75 -1.55 -4.46
C SER A 590 -0.35 -0.56 -4.09
N TYR A 591 -1.55 -1.06 -3.77
CA TYR A 591 -2.67 -0.24 -3.32
C TYR A 591 -2.34 0.63 -2.07
N GLN A 592 -1.33 0.25 -1.28
CA GLN A 592 -0.85 0.98 -0.09
C GLN A 592 -0.07 2.24 -0.46
N ASP A 593 0.56 2.25 -1.63
CA ASP A 593 1.55 3.25 -2.04
C ASP A 593 0.93 4.41 -2.84
N VAL A 594 -0.37 4.37 -3.10
CA VAL A 594 -1.11 5.36 -3.90
C VAL A 594 -0.95 6.80 -3.40
N TRP A 595 -0.71 6.98 -2.10
CA TRP A 595 -0.48 8.30 -1.50
C TRP A 595 0.75 9.01 -2.06
N LEU A 596 1.72 8.29 -2.63
CA LEU A 596 2.90 8.89 -3.25
C LEU A 596 2.49 9.75 -4.45
N THR A 597 1.57 9.28 -5.30
CA THR A 597 1.14 10.03 -6.48
C THR A 597 0.17 11.14 -6.10
N GLU A 598 -0.91 10.81 -5.36
CA GLU A 598 -1.94 11.78 -4.99
C GLU A 598 -1.43 12.85 -4.02
N GLY A 599 -0.61 12.45 -3.05
CA GLY A 599 -0.03 13.33 -2.05
C GLY A 599 0.99 14.30 -2.63
N LEU A 600 1.84 13.85 -3.57
CA LEU A 600 2.80 14.74 -4.25
C LEU A 600 2.13 15.67 -5.25
N ALA A 601 1.09 15.22 -5.97
CA ALA A 601 0.28 16.08 -6.82
C ALA A 601 -0.42 17.17 -5.99
N GLN A 602 -1.02 16.80 -4.85
CA GLN A 602 -1.67 17.75 -3.95
C GLN A 602 -0.68 18.69 -3.25
N PHE A 603 0.51 18.20 -2.88
CA PHE A 603 1.61 19.03 -2.40
C PHE A 603 2.06 20.06 -3.44
N SER A 604 2.16 19.66 -4.71
CA SER A 604 2.50 20.55 -5.83
C SER A 604 1.47 21.66 -6.00
N THR A 605 0.18 21.36 -5.85
CA THR A 605 -0.88 22.37 -5.80
C THR A 605 -0.68 23.36 -4.65
N LEU A 606 -0.37 22.89 -3.44
CA LEU A 606 -0.11 23.78 -2.30
C LEU A 606 1.13 24.68 -2.51
N LEU A 607 2.21 24.15 -3.09
CA LEU A 607 3.39 24.95 -3.45
C LEU A 607 3.03 26.03 -4.48
N TYR A 608 2.28 25.67 -5.53
CA TYR A 608 1.83 26.63 -6.54
C TYR A 608 0.97 27.74 -5.93
N LEU A 609 0.07 27.42 -5.00
CA LEU A 609 -0.75 28.42 -4.33
C LEU A 609 0.07 29.38 -3.46
N GLN A 610 1.17 28.91 -2.87
CA GLN A 610 2.09 29.78 -2.13
C GLN A 610 2.83 30.73 -3.05
N ASP A 611 3.35 30.22 -4.16
CA ASP A 611 4.10 30.99 -5.16
C ASP A 611 3.20 32.05 -5.85
N SER A 612 2.05 31.62 -6.36
CA SER A 612 1.21 32.46 -7.22
C SER A 612 0.23 33.37 -6.47
N LEU A 613 -0.29 32.95 -5.31
CA LEU A 613 -1.31 33.68 -4.54
C LEU A 613 -0.80 34.23 -3.20
N GLY A 614 0.45 33.90 -2.86
CA GLY A 614 1.12 34.38 -1.67
C GLY A 614 0.72 33.67 -0.37
N GLU A 615 1.50 33.96 0.65
CA GLU A 615 1.50 33.28 1.96
C GLU A 615 0.12 33.27 2.66
N LYS A 616 -0.67 34.34 2.53
CA LYS A 616 -2.01 34.42 3.15
C LYS A 616 -2.95 33.34 2.60
N GLN A 617 -2.94 33.13 1.29
CA GLN A 617 -3.84 32.18 0.66
C GLN A 617 -3.35 30.75 0.85
N PHE A 618 -2.04 30.54 0.80
CA PHE A 618 -1.41 29.27 1.19
C PHE A 618 -1.79 28.84 2.60
N ARG A 619 -1.66 29.72 3.61
CA ARG A 619 -2.04 29.39 4.99
C ARG A 619 -3.52 29.03 5.14
N ARG A 620 -4.41 29.64 4.35
CA ARG A 620 -5.84 29.26 4.31
C ARG A 620 -6.04 27.87 3.72
N ALA A 621 -5.34 27.55 2.63
CA ALA A 621 -5.38 26.22 2.01
C ALA A 621 -4.90 25.13 3.00
N VAL A 622 -3.75 25.37 3.65
CA VAL A 622 -3.20 24.47 4.69
C VAL A 622 -4.18 24.31 5.86
N ALA A 623 -4.80 25.40 6.33
CA ALA A 623 -5.79 25.33 7.40
C ALA A 623 -7.04 24.52 6.99
N SER A 624 -7.47 24.63 5.73
CA SER A 624 -8.58 23.82 5.18
C SER A 624 -8.21 22.34 5.15
N ALA A 625 -7.04 22.00 4.59
CA ALA A 625 -6.52 20.63 4.57
C ALA A 625 -6.43 20.02 5.97
N LYS A 626 -5.85 20.75 6.94
CA LYS A 626 -5.75 20.33 8.35
C LYS A 626 -7.12 20.05 8.96
N ARG A 627 -8.11 20.92 8.73
CA ARG A 627 -9.48 20.74 9.25
C ARG A 627 -10.10 19.43 8.77
N TRP A 628 -9.94 19.12 7.49
CA TRP A 628 -10.44 17.87 6.91
C TRP A 628 -9.73 16.64 7.46
N VAL A 629 -8.40 16.70 7.60
CA VAL A 629 -7.61 15.65 8.25
C VAL A 629 -8.11 15.41 9.67
N PHE A 630 -8.25 16.44 10.51
CA PHE A 630 -8.75 16.27 11.88
C PHE A 630 -10.13 15.61 11.94
N ARG A 631 -11.03 15.89 10.98
CA ARG A 631 -12.37 15.29 10.94
C ARG A 631 -12.38 13.81 10.56
N LYS A 632 -11.40 13.35 9.76
CA LYS A 632 -11.46 12.05 9.07
C LYS A 632 -10.34 11.09 9.44
N ASN A 633 -9.30 11.56 10.11
CA ASN A 633 -8.07 10.80 10.36
C ASN A 633 -8.26 9.54 11.24
N ASP A 634 -9.34 9.44 12.03
CA ASP A 634 -9.62 8.23 12.81
C ASP A 634 -9.90 6.98 11.97
N THR A 635 -10.27 7.13 10.69
CA THR A 635 -10.49 6.01 9.78
C THR A 635 -9.23 5.17 9.54
N GLY A 636 -8.04 5.78 9.53
CA GLY A 636 -6.80 5.03 9.37
C GLY A 636 -5.57 5.84 8.97
N PRO A 637 -4.38 5.22 9.04
CA PRO A 637 -3.12 5.82 8.58
C PRO A 637 -3.05 5.93 7.06
N ILE A 638 -2.12 6.74 6.54
CA ILE A 638 -1.90 6.93 5.09
C ILE A 638 -1.58 5.59 4.41
N ILE A 639 -0.79 4.72 5.06
CA ILE A 639 -0.36 3.43 4.51
C ILE A 639 -1.50 2.46 4.20
N TYR A 640 -2.73 2.73 4.66
CA TYR A 640 -3.89 1.93 4.24
C TYR A 640 -4.22 2.12 2.75
N GLY A 641 -3.80 3.23 2.15
CA GLY A 641 -3.92 3.50 0.73
C GLY A 641 -5.38 3.43 0.25
N GLN A 642 -5.64 2.69 -0.83
CA GLN A 642 -6.99 2.55 -1.39
C GLN A 642 -8.02 1.97 -0.41
N ARG A 643 -7.59 1.21 0.62
CA ARG A 643 -8.51 0.64 1.63
C ARG A 643 -9.24 1.71 2.45
N ILE A 644 -8.72 2.93 2.54
CA ILE A 644 -9.40 4.04 3.21
C ILE A 644 -10.78 4.29 2.59
N ALA A 645 -10.92 4.16 1.27
CA ALA A 645 -12.21 4.31 0.59
C ALA A 645 -13.20 3.22 1.02
N ASN A 646 -12.75 1.97 1.14
CA ASN A 646 -13.60 0.84 1.56
C ASN A 646 -14.05 0.97 3.02
N LEU A 647 -13.16 1.43 3.91
CA LEU A 647 -13.45 1.55 5.34
C LEU A 647 -14.41 2.68 5.68
N SER A 648 -14.46 3.71 4.85
CA SER A 648 -15.29 4.91 5.07
C SER A 648 -16.54 4.95 4.22
N GLU A 649 -16.58 4.18 3.14
CA GLU A 649 -17.60 4.23 2.09
C GLU A 649 -17.81 5.65 1.51
N ASP A 650 -16.81 6.54 1.64
CA ASP A 650 -16.88 7.92 1.15
C ASP A 650 -15.55 8.43 0.55
N LEU A 651 -15.67 9.26 -0.50
CA LEU A 651 -14.52 9.83 -1.21
C LEU A 651 -13.80 10.92 -0.40
N TYR A 652 -14.52 11.64 0.48
CA TYR A 652 -13.94 12.77 1.21
C TYR A 652 -12.92 12.33 2.25
N THR A 653 -13.10 11.14 2.84
CA THR A 653 -12.18 10.52 3.78
C THR A 653 -10.92 10.07 3.07
N TYR A 654 -11.07 9.43 1.90
CA TYR A 654 -9.96 9.09 1.02
C TYR A 654 -9.16 10.33 0.63
N GLN A 655 -9.82 11.38 0.15
CA GLN A 655 -9.20 12.67 -0.18
C GLN A 655 -8.54 13.34 1.03
N SER A 656 -9.17 13.31 2.20
CA SER A 656 -8.62 13.91 3.42
C SER A 656 -7.34 13.22 3.86
N ILE A 657 -7.25 11.89 3.77
CA ILE A 657 -6.08 11.14 4.26
C ILE A 657 -5.02 10.99 3.16
N ILE A 658 -5.39 10.48 1.99
CA ILE A 658 -4.45 10.13 0.92
C ILE A 658 -3.94 11.35 0.16
N TYR A 659 -4.72 12.43 0.07
CA TYR A 659 -4.29 13.67 -0.59
C TYR A 659 -3.80 14.67 0.46
N ASN A 660 -4.69 15.10 1.36
CA ASN A 660 -4.39 16.22 2.24
C ASN A 660 -3.40 15.88 3.36
N LYS A 661 -3.58 14.78 4.10
CA LYS A 661 -2.61 14.39 5.14
C LYS A 661 -1.24 14.13 4.51
N ALA A 662 -1.20 13.44 3.37
CA ALA A 662 0.04 13.22 2.63
C ALA A 662 0.72 14.53 2.18
N ALA A 663 -0.02 15.48 1.61
CA ALA A 663 0.52 16.78 1.22
C ALA A 663 1.03 17.60 2.41
N LEU A 664 0.33 17.54 3.56
CA LEU A 664 0.79 18.16 4.80
C LEU A 664 2.08 17.51 5.33
N VAL A 665 2.26 16.20 5.16
CA VAL A 665 3.52 15.50 5.48
C VAL A 665 4.65 16.03 4.61
N PHE A 666 4.43 16.25 3.31
CA PHE A 666 5.44 16.85 2.44
C PHE A 666 5.75 18.31 2.79
N LEU A 667 4.77 19.11 3.20
CA LEU A 667 5.01 20.45 3.72
C LEU A 667 5.83 20.42 5.01
N MET A 668 5.51 19.53 5.96
CA MET A 668 6.32 19.39 7.18
C MET A 668 7.73 18.91 6.88
N LEU A 669 7.90 18.02 5.90
CA LEU A 669 9.20 17.56 5.46
C LEU A 669 10.00 18.71 4.81
N ARG A 670 9.35 19.56 4.02
CA ARG A 670 9.93 20.80 3.48
C ARG A 670 10.41 21.72 4.59
N ASP A 671 9.63 21.88 5.65
CA ASP A 671 9.99 22.73 6.78
C ASP A 671 11.15 22.12 7.60
N ILE A 672 11.32 20.78 7.58
CA ILE A 672 12.45 20.08 8.24
C ILE A 672 13.74 20.16 7.43
N LEU A 673 13.66 19.99 6.10
CA LEU A 673 14.83 19.91 5.21
C LEU A 673 15.21 21.23 4.56
N GLY A 674 14.26 22.16 4.41
CA GLY A 674 14.34 23.23 3.45
C GLY A 674 13.76 22.83 2.08
N GLU A 675 13.27 23.80 1.33
CA GLU A 675 12.62 23.56 0.04
C GLU A 675 13.59 23.01 -1.01
N ASP A 676 14.76 23.63 -1.16
CA ASP A 676 15.74 23.22 -2.17
C ASP A 676 16.19 21.77 -1.97
N GLU A 677 16.52 21.38 -0.73
CA GLU A 677 16.93 20.01 -0.43
C GLU A 677 15.80 18.99 -0.68
N LEU A 678 14.56 19.32 -0.31
CA LEU A 678 13.43 18.45 -0.59
C LEU A 678 13.21 18.28 -2.10
N LEU A 679 13.21 19.38 -2.86
CA LEU A 679 13.02 19.35 -4.31
C LEU A 679 14.13 18.57 -5.00
N ASP A 680 15.39 18.70 -4.57
CA ASP A 680 16.51 17.93 -5.11
C ASP A 680 16.35 16.44 -4.84
N ARG A 681 15.95 16.04 -3.63
CA ARG A 681 15.63 14.63 -3.32
C ARG A 681 14.46 14.12 -4.17
N LEU A 682 13.42 14.93 -4.40
CA LEU A 682 12.29 14.55 -5.26
C LEU A 682 12.71 14.41 -6.74
N ARG A 683 13.59 15.28 -7.25
CA ARG A 683 14.17 15.14 -8.60
C ARG A 683 15.03 13.88 -8.72
N GLN A 684 15.77 13.52 -7.67
CA GLN A 684 16.52 12.25 -7.62
C GLN A 684 15.57 11.04 -7.64
N VAL A 685 14.44 11.09 -6.91
CA VAL A 685 13.40 10.06 -7.02
C VAL A 685 12.91 9.93 -8.46
N LEU A 686 12.61 11.05 -9.13
CA LEU A 686 12.17 11.06 -10.53
C LEU A 686 13.20 10.45 -11.48
N ALA A 687 14.50 10.68 -11.25
CA ALA A 687 15.58 10.11 -12.04
C ALA A 687 15.75 8.61 -11.81
N ASP A 688 15.82 8.17 -10.55
CA ASP A 688 16.17 6.79 -10.17
C ASP A 688 15.03 5.79 -10.43
N PHE A 689 13.78 6.25 -10.32
CA PHE A 689 12.59 5.39 -10.40
C PHE A 689 11.75 5.64 -11.65
N LYS A 690 12.29 6.37 -12.63
CA LYS A 690 11.62 6.64 -13.89
C LYS A 690 11.12 5.36 -14.56
N PHE A 691 9.87 5.39 -14.99
CA PHE A 691 9.13 4.26 -15.56
C PHE A 691 9.15 3.02 -14.68
N GLN A 692 9.03 3.21 -13.36
CA GLN A 692 8.91 2.14 -12.39
C GLN A 692 7.77 2.40 -11.39
N SER A 693 7.35 1.32 -10.74
CA SER A 693 6.41 1.40 -9.63
C SER A 693 7.17 1.46 -8.30
N LEU A 694 7.00 2.55 -7.58
CA LEU A 694 7.67 2.88 -6.32
C LEU A 694 6.83 2.47 -5.11
N SER A 695 7.46 1.81 -4.14
CA SER A 695 6.83 1.50 -2.84
C SER A 695 7.15 2.56 -1.80
N THR A 696 6.29 2.70 -0.80
CA THR A 696 6.45 3.60 0.34
C THR A 696 7.79 3.39 1.05
N ALA A 697 8.18 2.14 1.28
CA ALA A 697 9.46 1.82 1.90
C ALA A 697 10.67 2.29 1.07
N ARG A 698 10.63 2.13 -0.26
CA ARG A 698 11.71 2.59 -1.16
C ARG A 698 11.76 4.11 -1.22
N PHE A 699 10.60 4.76 -1.27
CA PHE A 699 10.50 6.23 -1.21
C PHE A 699 11.06 6.77 0.10
N ILE A 700 10.61 6.26 1.25
CA ILE A 700 11.08 6.67 2.59
C ILE A 700 12.59 6.46 2.72
N LYS A 701 13.12 5.32 2.25
CA LYS A 701 14.57 5.07 2.24
C LYS A 701 15.31 6.11 1.41
N HIS A 702 14.83 6.42 0.21
CA HIS A 702 15.46 7.39 -0.67
C HIS A 702 15.41 8.82 -0.08
N ILE A 703 14.26 9.24 0.43
CA ILE A 703 14.09 10.57 1.04
C ILE A 703 14.82 10.70 2.37
N SER A 704 14.80 9.67 3.20
CA SER A 704 15.46 9.70 4.51
C SER A 704 16.97 9.52 4.40
N GLN A 705 17.45 8.89 3.32
CA GLN A 705 18.81 8.35 3.22
C GLN A 705 19.14 7.57 4.50
N ASP A 706 20.13 8.00 5.27
CA ASP A 706 20.51 7.37 6.54
C ASP A 706 19.94 8.05 7.80
N SER A 707 19.16 9.13 7.66
CA SER A 707 18.63 9.90 8.79
C SER A 707 17.61 9.12 9.62
N GLN A 708 17.98 8.75 10.85
CA GLN A 708 17.07 8.13 11.80
C GLN A 708 15.92 9.06 12.21
N ARG A 709 16.16 10.38 12.24
CA ARG A 709 15.14 11.39 12.55
C ARG A 709 14.04 11.41 11.48
N LEU A 710 14.42 11.35 10.20
CA LEU A 710 13.44 11.31 9.10
C LEU A 710 12.69 9.99 9.04
N ARG A 711 13.33 8.86 9.37
CA ARG A 711 12.62 7.58 9.52
C ARG A 711 11.54 7.65 10.60
N LYS A 712 11.89 8.14 11.80
CA LYS A 712 10.92 8.37 12.90
C LYS A 712 9.80 9.35 12.50
N PHE A 713 10.10 10.36 11.68
CA PHE A 713 9.10 11.26 11.12
C PHE A 713 8.06 10.48 10.29
N PHE A 714 8.50 9.67 9.33
CA PHE A 714 7.59 8.87 8.52
C PHE A 714 6.84 7.81 9.34
N ASP A 715 7.48 7.17 10.32
CA ASP A 715 6.83 6.21 11.23
C ASP A 715 5.59 6.82 11.88
N GLY A 716 5.73 8.02 12.48
CA GLY A 716 4.62 8.74 13.09
C GLY A 716 3.54 9.13 12.08
N TRP A 717 3.93 9.76 10.97
CA TRP A 717 2.95 10.43 10.09
C TRP A 717 2.30 9.53 9.03
N ILE A 718 3.01 8.53 8.52
CA ILE A 718 2.52 7.64 7.45
C ILE A 718 1.87 6.39 8.00
N TYR A 719 2.48 5.78 9.01
CA TYR A 719 2.05 4.47 9.54
C TYR A 719 1.08 4.56 10.71
N THR A 720 0.90 5.75 11.30
CA THR A 720 -0.08 5.94 12.37
C THR A 720 -1.24 6.85 11.97
N ARG A 721 -2.40 6.56 12.57
CA ARG A 721 -3.54 7.47 12.59
C ARG A 721 -3.48 8.44 13.77
N GLN A 722 -2.47 8.40 14.62
CA GLN A 722 -2.39 9.35 15.74
C GLN A 722 -2.00 10.73 15.19
N LEU A 723 -2.42 11.79 15.88
CA LEU A 723 -1.98 13.16 15.62
C LEU A 723 -1.34 13.70 16.89
N PRO A 724 -0.22 14.43 16.80
CA PRO A 724 0.46 14.93 17.99
C PRO A 724 -0.40 15.99 18.70
N GLU A 725 -0.57 15.82 20.01
CA GLU A 725 -1.12 16.87 20.88
C GLU A 725 0.06 17.65 21.46
N VAL A 726 0.26 18.88 20.99
CA VAL A 726 1.41 19.73 21.34
C VAL A 726 0.93 20.90 22.20
N SER A 727 1.58 21.08 23.33
CA SER A 727 1.45 22.27 24.18
C SER A 727 2.78 23.04 24.19
N TYR A 728 2.72 24.36 24.40
CA TYR A 728 3.92 25.17 24.51
C TYR A 728 3.84 26.13 25.70
N GLN A 729 5.00 26.46 26.26
CA GLN A 729 5.17 27.47 27.31
C GLN A 729 6.20 28.49 26.85
N VAL A 730 5.95 29.77 27.13
CA VAL A 730 6.86 30.87 26.79
C VAL A 730 7.32 31.55 28.07
N ASN A 731 8.62 31.56 28.32
CA ASN A 731 9.24 32.26 29.43
C ASN A 731 10.11 33.39 28.88
N CYS A 732 9.76 34.64 29.23
CA CYS A 732 10.53 35.81 28.82
C CYS A 732 11.45 36.25 29.97
N ALA A 733 12.76 36.28 29.74
CA ALA A 733 13.76 36.81 30.65
C ALA A 733 14.53 37.95 29.97
N GLY A 734 14.16 39.19 30.28
CA GLY A 734 14.69 40.37 29.60
C GLY A 734 14.33 40.36 28.10
N ALA A 735 15.34 40.37 27.23
CA ALA A 735 15.18 40.31 25.77
C ALA A 735 15.12 38.88 25.20
N ILE A 736 15.25 37.84 26.03
CA ILE A 736 15.26 36.44 25.61
C ILE A 736 13.89 35.81 25.88
N ALA A 737 13.30 35.16 24.87
CA ALA A 737 12.12 34.32 25.01
C ALA A 737 12.51 32.84 24.84
N GLU A 738 12.33 32.05 25.90
CA GLU A 738 12.47 30.60 25.87
C GLU A 738 11.10 29.98 25.59
N ILE A 739 11.00 29.18 24.52
CA ILE A 739 9.76 28.48 24.14
C ILE A 739 9.97 26.98 24.31
N THR A 740 9.25 26.37 25.24
CA THR A 740 9.32 24.93 25.51
C THR A 740 8.09 24.24 24.95
N PHE A 741 8.30 23.29 24.04
CA PHE A 741 7.24 22.45 23.49
C PHE A 741 7.14 21.13 24.24
N SER A 742 5.93 20.63 24.45
CA SER A 742 5.65 19.34 25.08
C SER A 742 4.59 18.60 24.29
N GLN A 743 4.92 17.38 23.88
CA GLN A 743 4.00 16.47 23.19
C GLN A 743 3.36 15.52 24.21
N LYS A 744 2.08 15.22 24.06
CA LYS A 744 1.39 14.19 24.86
C LYS A 744 1.17 12.92 24.04
N ASN A 745 1.15 11.78 24.73
CA ASN A 745 0.75 10.45 24.26
C ASN A 745 1.61 9.78 23.15
N SER A 746 2.41 10.53 22.41
CA SER A 746 3.19 10.00 21.27
C SER A 746 4.36 10.91 20.90
N ASP A 747 5.49 10.30 20.52
CA ASP A 747 6.73 10.98 20.15
C ASP A 747 6.75 11.20 18.62
N PHE A 748 6.15 12.30 18.15
CA PHE A 748 6.20 12.68 16.73
C PHE A 748 7.41 13.56 16.45
N VAL A 749 8.01 13.38 15.28
CA VAL A 749 8.92 14.38 14.71
C VAL A 749 8.08 15.33 13.86
N PHE A 750 8.19 16.64 14.06
CA PHE A 750 7.54 17.67 13.24
C PHE A 750 8.34 18.98 13.28
N PRO A 751 8.15 19.88 12.30
CA PRO A 751 8.81 21.19 12.31
C PRO A 751 8.29 22.06 13.47
N VAL A 752 9.22 22.66 14.21
CA VAL A 752 8.95 23.59 15.32
C VAL A 752 9.22 25.05 14.92
N SER A 753 9.79 25.24 13.72
CA SER A 753 10.23 26.51 13.14
C SER A 753 9.08 27.45 12.81
#